data_AF-A0A172TK93-F1
#
_entry.id   AF-A0A172TK93-F1
#
_cell.length_a   1.000
_cell.length_b   1.000
_cell.length_c   1.000
_cell.angle_alpha   90.00
_cell.angle_beta   90.00
_cell.angle_gamma   90.00
#
_symmetry.space_group_name_H-M   'P 1'
#
loop_
_entity.id
_entity.type
_entity.pdbx_description
1 polymer ?
#
loop_
_entity_poly.entity_id
_entity_poly.type
_entity_poly.pdbx_seq_one_letter_code
_entity_poly.pdbx_strand_id
1 'polypeptide(L)'
;MDYGKTLNLPQTDFPMRGNLPQAEPKMQEWWKEVDIYKQVQDKQKGKPKFILHDGPPYANGDIHIGHALNKILKDIIVRFKTMQGFDSPYVPGWDTHGLPIEQAIANSGKVDRKKMSALEFRKYCAEYAMKWVEKQKVQFERLGIRGEWENPYITLQPNYEAQQIRVFGDMVKKGYIYKGLKPVYWSPSSESALAEAEIEYQEKTSASIYVAFKVKDGRGKLPQDAEIVIWTTTPWTLPANLGISVHPDFDYAVVNANGRKFVVAQGLVETVAKELNWADPEIVQTVKGSELEYVTCQHPFYDRESLVMNGDHVTLDAGTGCVHTAPGHGEEDFAVGQKYNLGVLCPIDDQGKFTKEAPGFEGEFYDKANKKITEMLEASGHLLKLGFIQHQYAHDWRTKKPVIYRATEQWFASIDKFRQEMLDEIKTIKWTPTWGEVRLGNMIADRGDWCISRQRVWGVPIPIMYCRSCNHPLVNDETIEKIANVFEQEGSDAWFAKPESELLPEGTTCPSCGHGEFRKETDIMDVWFDSGSSHAGVLQAREELQWPADLYMEGSDQYRGWYNSSLITGVATRGSSPYKSILSHGFTLDGEGRKMSKSLGNTVDPNKVCNSLGADILRLWVSSVDYQSDVRISDNILTQTSEGYRKIRNTLRFFLGNLVGFNPATDRVAASDLSELDRFALIRLNRMTERVLKAYEAYEFHTVYQAVHHFCAVEMSAFYLDIVKDRLYVSAPDAPARKASQTVLYEALTAITKLIAPILPHTSDEVWKYIPGVDGISAQLADMPGADTSLYDSALESKWEQFITLREDIFKALETARKDKVIGNSLSASLHLYPNEEAAALLSQFNELDQLFIVSNVVVHASSEEVPADATAFKQLSVQVGVADGDKCERCWIVTPEVGKDTEHPTLCPRCAEVINHHHA
;
A
#
# COMPACT_ATOMS: atom_id res chain seq x y z
N MET A 1 55.53 30.36 -10.91
CA MET A 1 54.33 29.91 -11.65
C MET A 1 53.23 29.63 -10.63
N ASP A 2 51.95 29.84 -10.94
CA ASP A 2 50.86 29.38 -10.08
C ASP A 2 50.55 27.91 -10.40
N TYR A 3 51.17 26.99 -9.68
CA TYR A 3 51.06 25.54 -9.94
C TYR A 3 49.64 25.01 -9.71
N GLY A 4 48.77 25.73 -8.99
CA GLY A 4 47.37 25.33 -8.86
C GLY A 4 46.61 25.32 -10.19
N LYS A 5 47.02 26.17 -11.15
CA LYS A 5 46.43 26.25 -12.49
C LYS A 5 46.87 25.13 -13.43
N THR A 6 47.89 24.35 -13.05
CA THR A 6 48.42 23.23 -13.85
C THR A 6 47.89 21.88 -13.36
N LEU A 7 46.96 21.88 -12.41
CA LEU A 7 46.27 20.69 -11.92
C LEU A 7 44.98 20.44 -12.71
N ASN A 8 44.67 19.16 -12.89
CA ASN A 8 43.42 18.69 -13.48
C ASN A 8 42.30 18.70 -12.43
N LEU A 9 41.96 19.89 -11.91
CA LEU A 9 40.91 20.04 -10.89
C LEU A 9 39.53 19.70 -11.46
N PRO A 10 38.60 19.17 -10.65
CA PRO A 10 37.28 18.79 -11.15
C PRO A 10 36.48 19.99 -11.68
N GLN A 11 35.94 19.89 -12.90
CA GLN A 11 35.09 20.94 -13.51
C GLN A 11 33.79 20.35 -14.05
N THR A 12 32.67 20.91 -13.63
CA THR A 12 31.35 20.53 -14.13
C THR A 12 30.33 21.63 -13.85
N ASP A 13 29.47 21.87 -14.83
CA ASP A 13 28.31 22.75 -14.70
C ASP A 13 27.17 22.10 -13.90
N PHE A 14 27.27 20.80 -13.58
CA PHE A 14 26.32 20.11 -12.73
C PHE A 14 26.34 20.68 -11.30
N PRO A 15 25.21 21.23 -10.82
CA PRO A 15 25.20 21.99 -9.57
C PRO A 15 25.29 21.08 -8.35
N MET A 16 26.05 21.52 -7.35
CA MET A 16 26.23 20.78 -6.08
C MET A 16 24.92 20.65 -5.30
N ARG A 17 24.08 21.68 -5.31
CA ARG A 17 22.73 21.65 -4.72
C ARG A 17 21.72 21.41 -5.84
N GLY A 18 20.83 20.44 -5.66
CA GLY A 18 19.83 20.11 -6.69
C GLY A 18 18.78 21.19 -6.91
N ASN A 19 18.45 21.99 -5.89
CA ASN A 19 17.36 22.97 -5.95
C ASN A 19 16.06 22.36 -6.52
N LEU A 20 15.76 21.14 -6.05
CA LEU A 20 14.75 20.24 -6.61
C LEU A 20 13.37 20.88 -6.75
N PRO A 21 12.85 21.67 -5.78
CA PRO A 21 11.53 22.29 -5.93
C PRO A 21 11.35 23.17 -7.17
N GLN A 22 12.44 23.74 -7.70
CA GLN A 22 12.44 24.57 -8.91
C GLN A 22 12.93 23.82 -10.16
N ALA A 23 13.83 22.85 -10.00
CA ALA A 23 14.39 22.09 -11.11
C ALA A 23 13.42 21.02 -11.64
N GLU A 24 12.72 20.31 -10.75
CA GLU A 24 11.82 19.22 -11.12
C GLU A 24 10.64 19.66 -11.97
N PRO A 25 9.90 20.76 -11.67
CA PRO A 25 8.78 21.18 -12.51
C PRO A 25 9.20 21.52 -13.94
N LYS A 26 10.38 22.14 -14.13
CA LYS A 26 10.95 22.42 -15.45
C LYS A 26 11.30 21.15 -16.20
N MET A 27 11.80 20.13 -15.50
CA MET A 27 12.10 18.82 -16.09
C MET A 27 10.80 18.11 -16.49
N GLN A 28 9.77 18.17 -15.66
CA GLN A 28 8.45 17.58 -15.94
C GLN A 28 7.76 18.28 -17.12
N GLU A 29 7.88 19.59 -17.25
CA GLU A 29 7.42 20.35 -18.42
C GLU A 29 8.14 19.88 -19.68
N TRP A 30 9.47 19.76 -19.63
CA TRP A 30 10.25 19.21 -20.74
C TRP A 30 9.84 17.76 -21.10
N TRP A 31 9.60 16.90 -20.10
CA TRP A 31 9.09 15.53 -20.33
C TRP A 31 7.75 15.51 -21.07
N LYS A 32 6.88 16.48 -20.79
CA LYS A 32 5.61 16.66 -21.49
C LYS A 32 5.81 17.16 -22.91
N GLU A 33 6.70 18.14 -23.12
CA GLU A 33 7.02 18.67 -24.46
C GLU A 33 7.54 17.60 -25.41
N VAL A 34 8.41 16.70 -24.92
CA VAL A 34 8.98 15.62 -25.73
C VAL A 34 8.11 14.36 -25.76
N ASP A 35 7.02 14.31 -24.99
CA ASP A 35 6.18 13.13 -24.79
C ASP A 35 7.02 11.88 -24.41
N ILE A 36 7.72 11.99 -23.27
CA ILE A 36 8.63 10.93 -22.83
C ILE A 36 7.91 9.60 -22.60
N TYR A 37 6.62 9.63 -22.21
CA TYR A 37 5.83 8.42 -22.03
C TYR A 37 5.69 7.67 -23.34
N LYS A 38 5.24 8.34 -24.40
CA LYS A 38 5.10 7.73 -25.72
C LYS A 38 6.43 7.21 -26.27
N GLN A 39 7.51 7.99 -26.17
CA GLN A 39 8.83 7.53 -26.63
C GLN A 39 9.28 6.23 -25.96
N VAL A 40 8.99 6.10 -24.66
CA VAL A 40 9.28 4.88 -23.92
C VAL A 40 8.41 3.72 -24.40
N GLN A 41 7.10 3.92 -24.58
CA GLN A 41 6.21 2.87 -25.08
C GLN A 41 6.62 2.43 -26.50
N ASP A 42 6.93 3.38 -27.38
CA ASP A 42 7.38 3.11 -28.75
C ASP A 42 8.70 2.33 -28.78
N LYS A 43 9.65 2.60 -27.86
CA LYS A 43 10.90 1.83 -27.72
C LYS A 43 10.65 0.35 -27.35
N GLN A 44 9.62 0.10 -26.55
CA GLN A 44 9.34 -1.22 -25.98
C GLN A 44 8.27 -2.01 -26.73
N LYS A 45 7.58 -1.38 -27.68
CA LYS A 45 6.52 -2.00 -28.47
C LYS A 45 6.96 -3.33 -29.07
N GLY A 46 6.18 -4.39 -28.79
CA GLY A 46 6.40 -5.74 -29.30
C GLY A 46 7.38 -6.59 -28.48
N LYS A 47 7.94 -6.06 -27.38
CA LYS A 47 8.69 -6.83 -26.38
C LYS A 47 7.71 -7.54 -25.42
N PRO A 48 8.18 -8.49 -24.58
CA PRO A 48 7.32 -9.14 -23.59
C PRO A 48 6.63 -8.13 -22.68
N LYS A 49 5.32 -8.29 -22.48
CA LYS A 49 4.52 -7.38 -21.64
C LYS A 49 4.76 -7.64 -20.15
N PHE A 50 4.80 -6.58 -19.37
CA PHE A 50 4.63 -6.61 -17.91
C PHE A 50 3.57 -5.56 -17.54
N ILE A 51 2.41 -6.02 -17.08
CA ILE A 51 1.25 -5.17 -16.79
C ILE A 51 1.04 -5.09 -15.28
N LEU A 52 1.30 -3.90 -14.73
CA LEU A 52 0.85 -3.50 -13.40
C LEU A 52 -0.49 -2.79 -13.55
N HIS A 53 -1.56 -3.40 -13.03
CA HIS A 53 -2.88 -2.76 -13.04
C HIS A 53 -3.02 -1.84 -11.84
N ASP A 54 -3.41 -0.59 -12.12
CA ASP A 54 -3.59 0.43 -11.10
C ASP A 54 -4.96 0.23 -10.42
N GLY A 55 -5.00 0.06 -9.10
CA GLY A 55 -6.25 0.19 -8.35
C GLY A 55 -6.71 1.65 -8.35
N PRO A 56 -7.98 1.93 -8.66
CA PRO A 56 -8.44 3.29 -8.90
C PRO A 56 -8.57 4.07 -7.57
N PRO A 57 -7.76 5.11 -7.29
CA PRO A 57 -8.02 6.03 -6.19
C PRO A 57 -9.38 6.69 -6.30
N TYR A 58 -9.95 7.01 -5.15
CA TYR A 58 -11.28 7.62 -5.06
C TYR A 58 -11.23 9.13 -5.33
N ALA A 59 -12.09 9.63 -6.23
CA ALA A 59 -12.08 11.02 -6.70
C ALA A 59 -12.82 12.00 -5.77
N ASN A 60 -12.36 12.16 -4.51
CA ASN A 60 -13.07 12.99 -3.52
C ASN A 60 -12.22 13.91 -2.63
N GLY A 61 -10.90 13.99 -2.83
CA GLY A 61 -10.02 14.76 -1.95
C GLY A 61 -8.58 14.88 -2.44
N ASP A 62 -7.79 15.70 -1.76
CA ASP A 62 -6.35 15.82 -2.03
C ASP A 62 -5.60 14.53 -1.70
N ILE A 63 -4.54 14.23 -2.45
CA ILE A 63 -3.70 13.07 -2.16
C ILE A 63 -3.01 13.22 -0.78
N HIS A 64 -3.07 12.17 0.04
CA HIS A 64 -2.25 12.03 1.23
C HIS A 64 -0.99 11.19 0.97
N ILE A 65 -0.09 11.14 1.96
CA ILE A 65 1.19 10.44 1.86
C ILE A 65 1.08 8.93 1.56
N GLY A 66 0.00 8.27 1.99
CA GLY A 66 -0.30 6.89 1.57
C GLY A 66 -0.47 6.71 0.05
N HIS A 67 -1.08 7.68 -0.65
CA HIS A 67 -1.15 7.63 -2.11
C HIS A 67 0.22 7.86 -2.75
N ALA A 68 1.05 8.74 -2.15
CA ALA A 68 2.40 8.96 -2.64
C ALA A 68 3.25 7.70 -2.50
N LEU A 69 3.20 7.01 -1.35
CA LEU A 69 3.84 5.71 -1.14
C LEU A 69 3.41 4.71 -2.24
N ASN A 70 2.11 4.52 -2.41
CA ASN A 70 1.54 3.59 -3.38
C ASN A 70 2.00 3.88 -4.82
N LYS A 71 1.77 5.12 -5.31
CA LYS A 71 2.08 5.48 -6.70
C LYS A 71 3.57 5.47 -6.98
N ILE A 72 4.40 5.95 -6.05
CA ILE A 72 5.86 5.95 -6.24
C ILE A 72 6.38 4.51 -6.36
N LEU A 73 5.89 3.58 -5.53
CA LEU A 73 6.29 2.17 -5.63
C LEU A 73 5.89 1.57 -6.99
N LYS A 74 4.65 1.82 -7.46
CA LYS A 74 4.20 1.39 -8.79
C LYS A 74 5.09 1.93 -9.90
N ASP A 75 5.43 3.21 -9.84
CA ASP A 75 6.28 3.87 -10.84
C ASP A 75 7.73 3.36 -10.82
N ILE A 76 8.30 3.08 -9.64
CA ILE A 76 9.61 2.42 -9.52
C ILE A 76 9.59 1.07 -10.24
N ILE A 77 8.54 0.25 -10.02
CA ILE A 77 8.40 -1.08 -10.63
C ILE A 77 8.27 -0.96 -12.15
N VAL A 78 7.35 -0.11 -12.63
CA VAL A 78 7.10 0.08 -14.06
C VAL A 78 8.36 0.58 -14.77
N ARG A 79 9.06 1.58 -14.21
CA ARG A 79 10.31 2.10 -14.77
C ARG A 79 11.39 1.03 -14.80
N PHE A 80 11.57 0.27 -13.73
CA PHE A 80 12.54 -0.82 -13.68
C PHE A 80 12.24 -1.89 -14.75
N LYS A 81 11.00 -2.36 -14.85
CA LYS A 81 10.59 -3.37 -15.83
C LYS A 81 10.72 -2.86 -17.27
N THR A 82 10.36 -1.60 -17.52
CA THR A 82 10.62 -0.94 -18.81
C THR A 82 12.12 -0.99 -19.14
N MET A 83 12.99 -0.55 -18.22
CA MET A 83 14.43 -0.51 -18.46
C MET A 83 15.08 -1.92 -18.54
N GLN A 84 14.40 -2.96 -18.04
CA GLN A 84 14.78 -4.37 -18.24
C GLN A 84 14.31 -4.96 -19.58
N GLY A 85 13.69 -4.16 -20.44
CA GLY A 85 13.26 -4.61 -21.76
C GLY A 85 11.80 -5.07 -21.86
N PHE A 86 10.97 -4.86 -20.84
CA PHE A 86 9.54 -5.16 -20.93
C PHE A 86 8.76 -4.01 -21.57
N ASP A 87 7.67 -4.37 -22.24
CA ASP A 87 6.59 -3.46 -22.63
C ASP A 87 5.67 -3.27 -21.42
N SER A 88 5.74 -2.10 -20.78
CA SER A 88 5.11 -1.83 -19.48
C SER A 88 4.32 -0.53 -19.51
N PRO A 89 3.19 -0.48 -20.23
CA PRO A 89 2.27 0.64 -20.15
C PRO A 89 1.68 0.72 -18.74
N TYR A 90 1.57 1.94 -18.22
CA TYR A 90 0.95 2.20 -16.92
C TYR A 90 -0.21 3.16 -17.13
N VAL A 91 -1.41 2.64 -16.92
CA VAL A 91 -2.66 3.39 -17.06
C VAL A 91 -3.20 3.70 -15.66
N PRO A 92 -3.19 4.97 -15.23
CA PRO A 92 -3.82 5.38 -13.99
C PRO A 92 -5.35 5.34 -14.07
N GLY A 93 -5.97 5.06 -12.93
CA GLY A 93 -7.42 4.94 -12.77
C GLY A 93 -8.05 5.90 -11.78
N TRP A 94 -9.36 6.09 -11.85
CA TRP A 94 -10.15 6.75 -10.80
C TRP A 94 -11.51 6.11 -10.58
N ASP A 95 -11.86 5.97 -9.30
CA ASP A 95 -13.18 5.56 -8.86
C ASP A 95 -14.02 6.81 -8.56
N THR A 96 -15.11 6.93 -9.29
CA THR A 96 -15.89 8.16 -9.41
C THR A 96 -17.33 8.01 -8.97
N HIS A 97 -17.79 6.83 -8.57
CA HIS A 97 -19.16 6.57 -8.13
C HIS A 97 -19.27 6.39 -6.62
N GLY A 98 -20.47 6.56 -6.07
CA GLY A 98 -20.80 6.20 -4.69
C GLY A 98 -21.02 7.35 -3.71
N LEU A 99 -21.30 6.95 -2.47
CA LEU A 99 -21.83 7.79 -1.40
C LEU A 99 -21.01 9.05 -0.98
N PRO A 100 -19.67 9.07 -0.90
CA PRO A 100 -18.91 10.23 -0.48
C PRO A 100 -19.07 11.39 -1.44
N ILE A 101 -19.19 11.12 -2.74
CA ILE A 101 -19.43 12.16 -3.73
C ILE A 101 -20.85 12.69 -3.56
N GLU A 102 -21.86 11.82 -3.39
CA GLU A 102 -23.22 12.25 -3.08
C GLU A 102 -23.26 13.14 -1.82
N GLN A 103 -22.58 12.73 -0.75
CA GLN A 103 -22.50 13.45 0.52
C GLN A 103 -21.74 14.76 0.39
N ALA A 104 -20.63 14.80 -0.34
CA ALA A 104 -19.88 16.04 -0.57
C ALA A 104 -20.73 17.07 -1.32
N ILE A 105 -21.50 16.61 -2.32
CA ILE A 105 -22.45 17.46 -3.04
C ILE A 105 -23.59 17.91 -2.12
N ALA A 106 -24.21 17.00 -1.36
CA ALA A 106 -25.29 17.35 -0.44
C ALA A 106 -24.85 18.32 0.66
N ASN A 107 -23.65 18.15 1.20
CA ASN A 107 -23.08 19.00 2.25
C ASN A 107 -22.52 20.33 1.73
N SER A 108 -22.36 20.48 0.41
CA SER A 108 -21.83 21.72 -0.18
C SER A 108 -22.77 22.92 -0.01
N GLY A 109 -24.05 22.67 0.34
CA GLY A 109 -25.10 23.70 0.44
C GLY A 109 -25.54 24.27 -0.90
N LYS A 110 -24.98 23.80 -2.02
CA LYS A 110 -25.28 24.28 -3.38
C LYS A 110 -26.45 23.56 -4.05
N VAL A 111 -26.93 22.47 -3.45
CA VAL A 111 -27.87 21.51 -4.05
C VAL A 111 -28.94 21.17 -3.01
N ASP A 112 -30.21 21.30 -3.36
CA ASP A 112 -31.33 20.80 -2.55
C ASP A 112 -31.81 19.47 -3.13
N ARG A 113 -31.29 18.36 -2.58
CA ARG A 113 -31.59 16.99 -3.03
C ARG A 113 -33.10 16.70 -3.13
N LYS A 114 -33.93 17.36 -2.31
CA LYS A 114 -35.39 17.13 -2.30
C LYS A 114 -36.13 17.81 -3.46
N LYS A 115 -35.49 18.75 -4.16
CA LYS A 115 -36.09 19.52 -5.25
C LYS A 115 -35.51 19.21 -6.63
N MET A 116 -34.49 18.37 -6.70
CA MET A 116 -33.77 18.05 -7.94
C MET A 116 -34.13 16.68 -8.48
N SER A 117 -34.12 16.56 -9.81
CA SER A 117 -34.22 15.26 -10.47
C SER A 117 -32.95 14.42 -10.25
N ALA A 118 -33.06 13.10 -10.40
CA ALA A 118 -31.91 12.20 -10.29
C ALA A 118 -30.82 12.54 -11.31
N LEU A 119 -31.20 12.89 -12.55
CA LEU A 119 -30.27 13.27 -13.62
C LEU A 119 -29.49 14.54 -13.28
N GLU A 120 -30.15 15.58 -12.78
CA GLU A 120 -29.47 16.81 -12.39
C GLU A 120 -28.47 16.53 -11.27
N PHE A 121 -28.86 15.75 -10.27
CA PHE A 121 -27.99 15.40 -9.15
C PHE A 121 -26.76 14.57 -9.60
N ARG A 122 -26.96 13.58 -10.48
CA ARG A 122 -25.88 12.78 -11.08
C ARG A 122 -24.90 13.64 -11.86
N LYS A 123 -25.40 14.62 -12.63
CA LYS A 123 -24.54 15.58 -13.33
C LYS A 123 -23.63 16.37 -12.38
N TYR A 124 -24.16 16.88 -11.27
CA TYR A 124 -23.33 17.55 -10.27
C TYR A 124 -22.28 16.62 -9.65
N CYS A 125 -22.63 15.35 -9.43
CA CYS A 125 -21.68 14.34 -8.93
C CYS A 125 -20.56 14.07 -9.94
N ALA A 126 -20.88 13.92 -11.23
CA ALA A 126 -19.92 13.76 -12.31
C ALA A 126 -18.96 14.97 -12.41
N GLU A 127 -19.48 16.19 -12.40
CA GLU A 127 -18.67 17.43 -12.42
C GLU A 127 -17.72 17.52 -11.22
N TYR A 128 -18.19 17.13 -10.02
CA TYR A 128 -17.37 17.09 -8.82
C TYR A 128 -16.27 16.04 -8.90
N ALA A 129 -16.60 14.83 -9.35
CA ALA A 129 -15.64 13.74 -9.52
C ALA A 129 -14.54 14.15 -10.50
N MET A 130 -14.91 14.63 -11.70
CA MET A 130 -13.95 15.05 -12.73
C MET A 130 -13.05 16.19 -12.26
N LYS A 131 -13.57 17.15 -11.48
CA LYS A 131 -12.74 18.19 -10.87
C LYS A 131 -11.65 17.60 -9.96
N TRP A 132 -11.98 16.57 -9.18
CA TRP A 132 -11.00 15.90 -8.33
C TRP A 132 -10.05 15.01 -9.11
N VAL A 133 -10.50 14.36 -10.18
CA VAL A 133 -9.63 13.63 -11.13
C VAL A 133 -8.53 14.55 -11.63
N GLU A 134 -8.87 15.71 -12.19
CA GLU A 134 -7.89 16.68 -12.71
C GLU A 134 -6.92 17.16 -11.62
N LYS A 135 -7.44 17.46 -10.42
CA LYS A 135 -6.61 17.92 -9.32
C LYS A 135 -5.64 16.84 -8.84
N GLN A 136 -6.12 15.60 -8.67
CA GLN A 136 -5.29 14.47 -8.25
C GLN A 136 -4.28 14.08 -9.34
N LYS A 137 -4.65 14.15 -10.63
CA LYS A 137 -3.75 13.95 -11.78
C LYS A 137 -2.52 14.86 -11.66
N VAL A 138 -2.72 16.17 -11.50
CA VAL A 138 -1.62 17.14 -11.34
C VAL A 138 -0.77 16.83 -10.11
N GLN A 139 -1.39 16.39 -9.01
CA GLN A 139 -0.66 16.01 -7.79
C GLN A 139 0.18 14.74 -7.98
N PHE A 140 -0.31 13.75 -8.73
CA PHE A 140 0.46 12.56 -9.06
C PHE A 140 1.58 12.82 -10.06
N GLU A 141 1.33 13.64 -11.10
CA GLU A 141 2.35 14.11 -12.04
C GLU A 141 3.49 14.82 -11.29
N ARG A 142 3.15 15.65 -10.28
CA ARG A 142 4.15 16.34 -9.46
C ARG A 142 5.11 15.39 -8.73
N LEU A 143 4.68 14.17 -8.40
CA LEU A 143 5.53 13.12 -7.80
C LEU A 143 6.51 12.48 -8.81
N GLY A 144 6.47 12.88 -10.09
CA GLY A 144 7.32 12.33 -11.16
C GLY A 144 6.85 10.98 -11.69
N ILE A 145 5.58 10.63 -11.50
CA ILE A 145 4.99 9.37 -11.97
C ILE A 145 4.81 9.42 -13.49
N ARG A 146 5.28 8.40 -14.20
CA ARG A 146 5.14 8.29 -15.66
C ARG A 146 4.03 7.30 -16.00
N GLY A 147 2.97 7.78 -16.66
CA GLY A 147 1.84 6.97 -17.10
C GLY A 147 1.01 7.65 -18.18
N GLU A 148 -0.03 6.96 -18.63
CA GLU A 148 -1.02 7.46 -19.60
C GLU A 148 -1.99 8.44 -18.93
N TRP A 149 -1.52 9.67 -18.72
CA TRP A 149 -2.29 10.71 -18.05
C TRP A 149 -3.32 11.40 -18.96
N GLU A 150 -3.16 11.33 -20.28
CA GLU A 150 -4.07 11.98 -21.24
C GLU A 150 -5.31 11.12 -21.51
N ASN A 151 -5.17 9.79 -21.42
CA ASN A 151 -6.29 8.86 -21.52
C ASN A 151 -6.34 7.86 -20.34
N PRO A 152 -6.58 8.36 -19.10
CA PRO A 152 -6.74 7.50 -17.93
C PRO A 152 -8.08 6.76 -17.98
N TYR A 153 -8.19 5.66 -17.23
CA TYR A 153 -9.48 4.99 -17.08
C TYR A 153 -10.27 5.60 -15.92
N ILE A 154 -11.58 5.76 -16.10
CA ILE A 154 -12.46 6.39 -15.11
C ILE A 154 -13.76 5.60 -15.04
N THR A 155 -14.23 5.25 -13.84
CA THR A 155 -15.38 4.35 -13.70
C THR A 155 -16.69 4.88 -14.29
N LEU A 156 -16.87 6.21 -14.38
CA LEU A 156 -18.03 6.84 -15.02
C LEU A 156 -17.96 6.91 -16.56
N GLN A 157 -16.88 6.44 -17.19
CA GLN A 157 -16.78 6.47 -18.65
C GLN A 157 -17.76 5.47 -19.28
N PRO A 158 -18.46 5.83 -20.37
CA PRO A 158 -19.44 4.97 -21.05
C PRO A 158 -18.95 3.54 -21.33
N ASN A 159 -17.73 3.42 -21.88
CA ASN A 159 -17.13 2.12 -22.19
C ASN A 159 -16.88 1.27 -20.93
N TYR A 160 -16.48 1.89 -19.82
CA TYR A 160 -16.24 1.19 -18.56
C TYR A 160 -17.55 0.65 -17.98
N GLU A 161 -18.57 1.51 -17.89
CA GLU A 161 -19.88 1.14 -17.36
C GLU A 161 -20.53 0.02 -18.19
N ALA A 162 -20.41 0.08 -19.53
CA ALA A 162 -20.89 -0.97 -20.41
C ALA A 162 -20.22 -2.33 -20.14
N GLN A 163 -18.90 -2.35 -19.94
CA GLN A 163 -18.18 -3.58 -19.59
C GLN A 163 -18.57 -4.10 -18.19
N GLN A 164 -18.80 -3.19 -17.24
CA GLN A 164 -19.32 -3.57 -15.92
C GLN A 164 -20.70 -4.25 -16.01
N ILE A 165 -21.59 -3.74 -16.86
CA ILE A 165 -22.90 -4.39 -17.13
C ILE A 165 -22.72 -5.78 -17.75
N ARG A 166 -21.75 -5.96 -18.66
CA ARG A 166 -21.44 -7.27 -19.24
C ARG A 166 -20.89 -8.26 -18.19
N VAL A 167 -20.03 -7.80 -17.27
CA VAL A 167 -19.56 -8.60 -16.12
C VAL A 167 -20.73 -9.04 -15.23
N PHE A 168 -21.66 -8.12 -14.94
CA PHE A 168 -22.88 -8.46 -14.21
C PHE A 168 -23.72 -9.51 -14.97
N GLY A 169 -23.90 -9.35 -16.28
CA GLY A 169 -24.59 -10.31 -17.14
C GLY A 169 -23.99 -11.70 -17.10
N ASP A 170 -22.67 -11.81 -17.22
CA ASP A 170 -21.95 -13.08 -17.13
C ASP A 170 -22.21 -13.80 -15.79
N MET A 171 -22.28 -13.04 -14.69
CA MET A 171 -22.61 -13.58 -13.37
C MET A 171 -24.09 -13.99 -13.26
N VAL A 172 -25.02 -13.24 -13.85
CA VAL A 172 -26.44 -13.61 -13.94
C VAL A 172 -26.61 -14.91 -14.71
N LYS A 173 -25.94 -15.05 -15.86
CA LYS A 173 -26.01 -16.23 -16.73
C LYS A 173 -25.58 -17.52 -16.02
N LYS A 174 -24.60 -17.43 -15.11
CA LYS A 174 -24.14 -18.55 -14.26
C LYS A 174 -25.01 -18.75 -13.01
N GLY A 175 -26.06 -17.96 -12.83
CA GLY A 175 -26.97 -18.03 -11.70
C GLY A 175 -26.34 -17.57 -10.37
N TYR A 176 -25.30 -16.73 -10.42
CA TYR A 176 -24.65 -16.21 -9.22
C TYR A 176 -25.36 -14.99 -8.65
N ILE A 177 -26.12 -14.26 -9.47
CA ILE A 177 -26.91 -13.11 -9.01
C ILE A 177 -28.31 -13.55 -8.63
N TYR A 178 -28.77 -13.15 -7.43
CA TYR A 178 -30.14 -13.41 -6.98
C TYR A 178 -30.66 -12.29 -6.08
N LYS A 179 -31.99 -12.21 -5.96
CA LYS A 179 -32.67 -11.29 -5.04
C LYS A 179 -33.11 -12.04 -3.80
N GLY A 180 -32.84 -11.48 -2.62
CA GLY A 180 -33.20 -12.11 -1.34
C GLY A 180 -33.66 -11.08 -0.31
N LEU A 181 -34.56 -11.49 0.58
CA LEU A 181 -34.88 -10.76 1.80
C LEU A 181 -33.97 -11.27 2.92
N LYS A 182 -32.95 -10.50 3.28
CA LYS A 182 -31.99 -10.87 4.32
C LYS A 182 -31.69 -9.68 5.23
N PRO A 183 -31.40 -9.90 6.52
CA PRO A 183 -30.82 -8.86 7.36
C PRO A 183 -29.48 -8.43 6.78
N VAL A 184 -29.37 -7.15 6.48
CA VAL A 184 -28.12 -6.53 6.03
C VAL A 184 -27.75 -5.43 7.01
N TYR A 185 -26.48 -5.08 7.08
CA TYR A 185 -26.07 -3.85 7.72
C TYR A 185 -26.78 -2.68 7.02
N TRP A 186 -27.56 -1.94 7.79
CA TRP A 186 -28.27 -0.76 7.34
C TRP A 186 -27.76 0.43 8.12
N SER A 187 -27.41 1.50 7.42
CA SER A 187 -27.06 2.77 8.05
C SER A 187 -28.26 3.71 7.96
N PRO A 188 -29.00 3.98 9.04
CA PRO A 188 -30.10 4.96 9.04
C PRO A 188 -29.62 6.37 8.71
N SER A 189 -28.36 6.68 9.03
CA SER A 189 -27.76 7.98 8.70
C SER A 189 -27.51 8.16 7.21
N SER A 190 -27.27 7.05 6.52
CA SER A 190 -27.12 7.02 5.08
C SER A 190 -28.48 6.73 4.41
N GLU A 191 -29.40 5.99 5.01
CA GLU A 191 -30.57 5.41 4.32
C GLU A 191 -30.13 4.46 3.20
N SER A 192 -29.19 3.55 3.51
CA SER A 192 -28.66 2.56 2.56
C SER A 192 -28.14 1.32 3.29
N ALA A 193 -28.22 0.18 2.61
CA ALA A 193 -27.46 -1.01 2.97
C ALA A 193 -25.94 -0.75 2.84
N LEU A 194 -25.15 -1.43 3.66
CA LEU A 194 -23.69 -1.41 3.68
C LEU A 194 -23.16 -2.85 3.55
N ALA A 195 -22.07 -3.01 2.80
CA ALA A 195 -21.31 -4.26 2.81
C ALA A 195 -20.44 -4.35 4.07
N GLU A 196 -20.01 -5.56 4.43
CA GLU A 196 -19.13 -5.79 5.58
C GLU A 196 -17.81 -4.99 5.50
N ALA A 197 -17.27 -4.81 4.29
CA ALA A 197 -16.10 -3.98 4.04
C ALA A 197 -16.30 -2.48 4.36
N GLU A 198 -17.55 -2.04 4.52
CA GLU A 198 -17.95 -0.66 4.82
C GLU A 198 -18.29 -0.46 6.31
N ILE A 199 -18.04 -1.45 7.15
CA ILE A 199 -18.26 -1.42 8.59
C ILE A 199 -16.94 -1.21 9.33
N GLU A 200 -16.96 -0.31 10.30
CA GLU A 200 -15.90 -0.18 11.30
C GLU A 200 -16.45 -0.34 12.70
N TYR A 201 -15.61 -0.81 13.63
CA TYR A 201 -16.01 -1.00 15.01
C TYR A 201 -15.51 0.16 15.86
N GLN A 202 -16.41 0.72 16.67
CA GLN A 202 -16.11 1.76 17.65
C GLN A 202 -16.76 1.41 18.99
N GLU A 203 -16.19 1.92 20.07
CA GLU A 203 -16.75 1.73 21.40
C GLU A 203 -18.07 2.50 21.56
N LYS A 204 -19.14 1.79 21.94
CA LYS A 204 -20.48 2.35 22.16
C LYS A 204 -20.99 1.94 23.53
N THR A 205 -21.59 2.90 24.24
CA THR A 205 -22.38 2.60 25.43
C THR A 205 -23.78 2.14 25.02
N SER A 206 -24.15 0.92 25.39
CA SER A 206 -25.47 0.33 25.07
C SER A 206 -26.20 -0.07 26.33
N ALA A 207 -27.54 0.06 26.33
CA ALA A 207 -28.37 -0.43 27.42
C ALA A 207 -28.32 -1.96 27.46
N SER A 208 -28.12 -2.53 28.64
CA SER A 208 -28.05 -3.97 28.90
C SER A 208 -29.23 -4.34 29.79
N ILE A 209 -30.17 -5.12 29.27
CA ILE A 209 -31.42 -5.43 29.98
C ILE A 209 -31.63 -6.94 30.13
N TYR A 210 -32.21 -7.31 31.27
CA TYR A 210 -32.71 -8.65 31.55
C TYR A 210 -34.23 -8.62 31.57
N VAL A 211 -34.85 -9.45 30.74
CA VAL A 211 -36.30 -9.45 30.54
C VAL A 211 -36.86 -10.84 30.76
N ALA A 212 -37.92 -10.94 31.57
CA ALA A 212 -38.63 -12.18 31.84
C ALA A 212 -39.78 -12.39 30.85
N PHE A 213 -39.81 -13.52 30.16
CA PHE A 213 -40.89 -13.95 29.26
C PHE A 213 -41.70 -15.06 29.94
N LYS A 214 -42.98 -14.81 30.20
CA LYS A 214 -43.86 -15.78 30.87
C LYS A 214 -44.14 -16.98 29.99
N VAL A 215 -43.96 -18.20 30.50
CA VAL A 215 -44.31 -19.42 29.77
C VAL A 215 -45.83 -19.49 29.61
N LYS A 216 -46.30 -19.69 28.38
CA LYS A 216 -47.72 -19.86 28.04
C LYS A 216 -48.08 -21.35 27.95
N ASP A 217 -47.34 -22.09 27.14
CA ASP A 217 -47.40 -23.55 27.04
C ASP A 217 -45.99 -24.15 27.23
N GLY A 218 -45.76 -24.71 28.41
CA GLY A 218 -44.52 -25.38 28.78
C GLY A 218 -44.41 -26.84 28.30
N ARG A 219 -45.43 -27.36 27.60
CA ARG A 219 -45.49 -28.74 27.05
C ARG A 219 -45.13 -29.86 28.05
N GLY A 220 -45.42 -29.64 29.34
CA GLY A 220 -45.07 -30.57 30.42
C GLY A 220 -43.57 -30.61 30.77
N LYS A 221 -42.75 -29.75 30.17
CA LYS A 221 -41.30 -29.63 30.39
C LYS A 221 -40.96 -28.50 31.34
N LEU A 222 -41.66 -27.37 31.23
CA LEU A 222 -41.54 -26.23 32.14
C LEU A 222 -42.82 -26.01 32.94
N PRO A 223 -42.72 -25.57 34.21
CA PRO A 223 -43.87 -25.10 34.98
C PRO A 223 -44.57 -23.92 34.30
N GLN A 224 -45.90 -23.85 34.39
CA GLN A 224 -46.67 -22.77 33.77
C GLN A 224 -46.48 -21.40 34.44
N ASP A 225 -45.98 -21.39 35.67
CA ASP A 225 -45.57 -20.20 36.43
C ASP A 225 -44.09 -19.83 36.23
N ALA A 226 -43.38 -20.51 35.31
CA ALA A 226 -42.00 -20.20 34.99
C ALA A 226 -41.87 -19.07 33.96
N GLU A 227 -40.73 -18.38 34.00
CA GLU A 227 -40.40 -17.27 33.12
C GLU A 227 -39.01 -17.46 32.54
N ILE A 228 -38.89 -17.44 31.21
CA ILE A 228 -37.59 -17.52 30.54
C ILE A 228 -36.93 -16.16 30.58
N VAL A 229 -35.71 -16.08 31.12
CA VAL A 229 -34.99 -14.81 31.23
C VAL A 229 -34.08 -14.64 30.04
N ILE A 230 -34.33 -13.62 29.22
CA ILE A 230 -33.44 -13.24 28.13
C ILE A 230 -32.56 -12.06 28.55
N TRP A 231 -31.41 -11.97 27.90
CA TRP A 231 -30.53 -10.81 27.99
C TRP A 231 -30.37 -10.18 26.60
N THR A 232 -30.41 -8.85 26.54
CA THR A 232 -30.14 -8.14 25.28
C THR A 232 -29.49 -6.78 25.52
N THR A 233 -28.66 -6.37 24.56
CA THR A 233 -28.04 -5.03 24.50
C THR A 233 -28.79 -4.08 23.57
N THR A 234 -29.87 -4.55 22.94
CA THR A 234 -30.65 -3.82 21.93
C THR A 234 -32.15 -3.85 22.26
N PRO A 235 -32.61 -3.11 23.29
CA PRO A 235 -34.02 -3.10 23.69
C PRO A 235 -34.99 -2.83 22.53
N TRP A 236 -34.61 -1.96 21.59
CA TRP A 236 -35.35 -1.65 20.37
C TRP A 236 -35.67 -2.85 19.46
N THR A 237 -35.01 -3.99 19.62
CA THR A 237 -35.31 -5.21 18.84
C THR A 237 -36.45 -6.03 19.45
N LEU A 238 -36.82 -5.79 20.72
CA LEU A 238 -37.88 -6.55 21.39
C LEU A 238 -39.25 -6.45 20.70
N PRO A 239 -39.72 -5.28 20.20
CA PRO A 239 -40.96 -5.21 19.42
C PRO A 239 -41.00 -6.17 18.22
N ALA A 240 -39.84 -6.57 17.68
CA ALA A 240 -39.71 -7.49 16.57
C ALA A 240 -39.48 -8.96 16.99
N ASN A 241 -39.52 -9.28 18.28
CA ASN A 241 -39.26 -10.62 18.79
C ASN A 241 -40.34 -11.63 18.34
N LEU A 242 -39.91 -12.74 17.73
CA LEU A 242 -40.78 -13.84 17.32
C LEU A 242 -40.44 -15.16 18.01
N GLY A 243 -39.30 -15.24 18.70
CA GLY A 243 -38.90 -16.45 19.41
C GLY A 243 -37.79 -16.25 20.44
N ILE A 244 -37.37 -17.34 21.07
CA ILE A 244 -36.26 -17.40 22.02
C ILE A 244 -35.41 -18.61 21.65
N SER A 245 -34.14 -18.39 21.30
CA SER A 245 -33.19 -19.45 20.99
C SER A 245 -32.51 -19.97 22.26
N VAL A 246 -32.42 -21.30 22.34
CA VAL A 246 -31.68 -22.07 23.34
C VAL A 246 -30.76 -23.08 22.64
N HIS A 247 -29.54 -23.27 23.13
CA HIS A 247 -28.64 -24.30 22.59
C HIS A 247 -29.19 -25.71 22.89
N PRO A 248 -29.24 -26.65 21.92
CA PRO A 248 -29.76 -28.01 22.12
C PRO A 248 -28.98 -28.82 23.17
N ASP A 249 -27.65 -28.68 23.20
CA ASP A 249 -26.79 -29.49 24.07
C ASP A 249 -26.59 -28.93 25.48
N PHE A 250 -27.09 -27.74 25.79
CA PHE A 250 -26.95 -27.16 27.14
C PHE A 250 -28.09 -27.58 28.05
N ASP A 251 -27.79 -27.62 29.35
CA ASP A 251 -28.76 -27.86 30.40
C ASP A 251 -29.28 -26.51 30.94
N TYR A 252 -30.59 -26.40 31.12
CA TYR A 252 -31.29 -25.20 31.58
C TYR A 252 -31.91 -25.46 32.95
N ALA A 253 -31.63 -24.57 33.89
CA ALA A 253 -32.11 -24.65 35.26
C ALA A 253 -33.35 -23.76 35.45
N VAL A 254 -34.37 -24.31 36.09
CA VAL A 254 -35.51 -23.58 36.66
C VAL A 254 -35.14 -23.18 38.08
N VAL A 255 -34.84 -21.91 38.27
CA VAL A 255 -34.38 -21.32 39.53
C VAL A 255 -35.52 -20.60 40.22
N ASN A 256 -35.83 -20.99 41.45
CA ASN A 256 -36.73 -20.23 42.31
C ASN A 256 -35.95 -19.10 42.99
N ALA A 257 -36.30 -17.86 42.68
CA ALA A 257 -35.71 -16.68 43.29
C ALA A 257 -36.80 -15.63 43.54
N ASN A 258 -36.83 -15.07 44.76
CA ASN A 258 -37.78 -14.04 45.16
C ASN A 258 -39.27 -14.42 44.90
N GLY A 259 -39.61 -15.71 45.02
CA GLY A 259 -40.98 -16.22 44.82
C GLY A 259 -41.41 -16.35 43.35
N ARG A 260 -40.48 -16.22 42.40
CA ARG A 260 -40.70 -16.43 40.95
C ARG A 260 -39.77 -17.54 40.45
N LYS A 261 -40.20 -18.28 39.42
CA LYS A 261 -39.39 -19.33 38.78
C LYS A 261 -38.80 -18.81 37.48
N PHE A 262 -37.48 -18.74 37.40
CA PHE A 262 -36.76 -18.24 36.24
C PHE A 262 -36.01 -19.36 35.52
N VAL A 263 -36.06 -19.38 34.19
CA VAL A 263 -35.32 -20.34 33.36
C VAL A 263 -34.11 -19.67 32.76
N VAL A 264 -32.92 -20.21 33.07
CA VAL A 264 -31.62 -19.77 32.55
C VAL A 264 -30.73 -20.99 32.30
N ALA A 265 -29.69 -20.86 31.47
CA ALA A 265 -28.72 -21.94 31.31
C ALA A 265 -28.02 -22.24 32.64
N GLN A 266 -27.87 -23.53 32.96
CA GLN A 266 -27.33 -24.00 34.24
C GLN A 266 -25.93 -23.42 34.52
N GLY A 267 -25.08 -23.34 33.49
CA GLY A 267 -23.73 -22.76 33.60
C GLY A 267 -23.70 -21.25 33.89
N LEU A 268 -24.82 -20.54 33.72
CA LEU A 268 -24.94 -19.09 33.92
C LEU A 268 -25.74 -18.71 35.17
N VAL A 269 -26.23 -19.68 35.94
CA VAL A 269 -27.07 -19.43 37.14
C VAL A 269 -26.37 -18.52 38.15
N GLU A 270 -25.10 -18.79 38.48
CA GLU A 270 -24.35 -17.99 39.45
C GLU A 270 -24.15 -16.54 38.97
N THR A 271 -23.80 -16.38 37.69
CA THR A 271 -23.62 -15.07 37.05
C THR A 271 -24.92 -14.28 37.05
N VAL A 272 -26.02 -14.90 36.61
CA VAL A 272 -27.34 -14.25 36.56
C VAL A 272 -27.85 -13.92 37.97
N ALA A 273 -27.68 -14.83 38.94
CA ALA A 273 -28.07 -14.59 40.32
C ALA A 273 -27.33 -13.39 40.92
N LYS A 274 -26.03 -13.28 40.67
CA LYS A 274 -25.21 -12.13 41.09
C LYS A 274 -25.65 -10.85 40.40
N GLU A 275 -25.88 -10.88 39.09
CA GLU A 275 -26.32 -9.72 38.33
C GLU A 275 -27.69 -9.21 38.78
N LEU A 276 -28.65 -10.11 39.00
CA LEU A 276 -30.03 -9.78 39.39
C LEU A 276 -30.22 -9.64 40.91
N ASN A 277 -29.16 -9.80 41.70
CA ASN A 277 -29.19 -9.78 43.18
C ASN A 277 -30.20 -10.78 43.77
N TRP A 278 -30.23 -12.00 43.27
CA TRP A 278 -31.06 -13.08 43.83
C TRP A 278 -30.48 -13.55 45.16
N ALA A 279 -31.28 -13.49 46.23
CA ALA A 279 -30.96 -14.07 47.52
C ALA A 279 -31.33 -15.56 47.50
N ASP A 280 -30.37 -16.44 47.81
CA ASP A 280 -30.53 -17.89 47.94
C ASP A 280 -31.26 -18.57 46.76
N PRO A 281 -30.72 -18.50 45.51
CA PRO A 281 -31.34 -19.13 44.35
C PRO A 281 -31.39 -20.66 44.49
N GLU A 282 -32.59 -21.25 44.44
CA GLU A 282 -32.79 -22.70 44.52
C GLU A 282 -33.10 -23.28 43.14
N ILE A 283 -32.32 -24.27 42.68
CA ILE A 283 -32.62 -24.98 41.43
C ILE A 283 -33.70 -26.03 41.71
N VAL A 284 -34.89 -25.83 41.15
CA VAL A 284 -36.07 -26.69 41.33
C VAL A 284 -36.10 -27.82 40.31
N GLN A 285 -35.61 -27.58 39.10
CA GLN A 285 -35.63 -28.53 38.00
C GLN A 285 -34.52 -28.18 37.00
N THR A 286 -33.97 -29.19 36.31
CA THR A 286 -33.08 -29.00 35.15
C THR A 286 -33.70 -29.69 33.93
N VAL A 287 -33.61 -29.05 32.76
CA VAL A 287 -34.17 -29.54 31.48
C VAL A 287 -33.13 -29.36 30.38
N LYS A 288 -33.02 -30.32 29.45
CA LYS A 288 -32.12 -30.19 28.30
C LYS A 288 -32.68 -29.17 27.30
N GLY A 289 -31.82 -28.38 26.67
CA GLY A 289 -32.25 -27.39 25.67
C GLY A 289 -33.00 -27.99 24.49
N SER A 290 -32.65 -29.21 24.07
CA SER A 290 -33.39 -29.97 23.04
C SER A 290 -34.82 -30.34 23.45
N GLU A 291 -35.13 -30.40 24.75
CA GLU A 291 -36.47 -30.67 25.25
C GLU A 291 -37.34 -29.41 25.37
N LEU A 292 -36.74 -28.22 25.28
CA LEU A 292 -37.45 -26.94 25.32
C LEU A 292 -37.97 -26.49 23.95
N GLU A 293 -37.66 -27.24 22.90
CA GLU A 293 -38.10 -26.96 21.54
C GLU A 293 -39.64 -26.85 21.46
N TYR A 294 -40.13 -25.79 20.80
CA TYR A 294 -41.54 -25.48 20.63
C TYR A 294 -42.35 -25.13 21.90
N VAL A 295 -41.69 -24.90 23.05
CA VAL A 295 -42.34 -24.20 24.17
C VAL A 295 -42.76 -22.81 23.69
N THR A 296 -43.92 -22.32 24.14
CA THR A 296 -44.36 -20.95 23.80
C THR A 296 -44.34 -20.06 25.03
N CYS A 297 -43.83 -18.85 24.85
CA CYS A 297 -43.85 -17.79 25.84
C CYS A 297 -44.75 -16.64 25.39
N GLN A 298 -45.35 -15.92 26.33
CA GLN A 298 -46.06 -14.68 26.06
C GLN A 298 -45.05 -13.55 25.90
N HIS A 299 -45.21 -12.76 24.84
CA HIS A 299 -44.40 -11.56 24.64
C HIS A 299 -44.63 -10.54 25.78
N PRO A 300 -43.59 -9.86 26.31
CA PRO A 300 -43.66 -9.06 27.55
C PRO A 300 -44.67 -7.92 27.54
N PHE A 301 -45.02 -7.40 26.36
CA PHE A 301 -45.91 -6.24 26.24
C PHE A 301 -46.80 -6.25 24.98
N TYR A 302 -46.78 -7.31 24.19
CA TYR A 302 -47.72 -7.47 23.07
C TYR A 302 -48.52 -8.75 23.27
N ASP A 303 -49.73 -8.79 22.73
CA ASP A 303 -50.54 -10.01 22.68
C ASP A 303 -50.06 -10.92 21.54
N ARG A 304 -48.81 -11.39 21.65
CA ARG A 304 -48.11 -12.25 20.69
C ARG A 304 -47.37 -13.36 21.43
N GLU A 305 -47.28 -14.53 20.81
CA GLU A 305 -46.48 -15.65 21.32
C GLU A 305 -45.06 -15.63 20.73
N SER A 306 -44.09 -16.02 21.54
CA SER A 306 -42.69 -16.19 21.18
C SER A 306 -42.33 -17.68 21.31
N LEU A 307 -41.90 -18.29 20.21
CA LEU A 307 -41.55 -19.71 20.15
C LEU A 307 -40.14 -19.96 20.69
N VAL A 308 -39.96 -20.94 21.57
CA VAL A 308 -38.63 -21.42 21.98
C VAL A 308 -38.08 -22.36 20.91
N MET A 309 -36.86 -22.11 20.46
CA MET A 309 -36.22 -22.76 19.33
C MET A 309 -34.81 -23.22 19.67
N ASN A 310 -34.29 -24.19 18.91
CA ASN A 310 -32.92 -24.64 19.07
C ASN A 310 -31.98 -23.88 18.12
N GLY A 311 -31.01 -23.18 18.70
CA GLY A 311 -30.00 -22.40 17.98
C GLY A 311 -28.59 -22.68 18.48
N ASP A 312 -27.72 -23.12 17.58
CA ASP A 312 -26.33 -23.51 17.90
C ASP A 312 -25.42 -22.29 18.15
N HIS A 313 -25.90 -21.07 17.82
CA HIS A 313 -25.20 -19.81 18.05
C HIS A 313 -25.23 -19.35 19.52
N VAL A 314 -26.09 -19.96 20.35
CA VAL A 314 -26.23 -19.61 21.76
C VAL A 314 -25.02 -20.13 22.55
N THR A 315 -24.32 -19.26 23.28
CA THR A 315 -23.15 -19.62 24.09
C THR A 315 -23.39 -19.46 25.60
N LEU A 316 -22.44 -19.94 26.41
CA LEU A 316 -22.43 -19.77 27.87
C LEU A 316 -21.45 -18.67 28.34
N ASP A 317 -20.93 -17.85 27.42
CA ASP A 317 -19.91 -16.85 27.76
C ASP A 317 -20.52 -15.59 28.41
N ALA A 318 -21.74 -15.22 28.02
CA ALA A 318 -22.41 -14.01 28.50
C ALA A 318 -23.95 -14.14 28.45
N GLY A 319 -24.64 -13.29 29.22
CA GLY A 319 -26.10 -13.22 29.25
C GLY A 319 -26.72 -14.28 30.15
N THR A 320 -27.75 -14.97 29.63
CA THR A 320 -28.56 -15.94 30.40
C THR A 320 -28.59 -17.34 29.76
N GLY A 321 -27.98 -17.50 28.58
CA GLY A 321 -28.11 -18.69 27.74
C GLY A 321 -29.47 -18.81 27.04
N CYS A 322 -30.36 -17.81 27.18
CA CYS A 322 -31.60 -17.71 26.41
C CYS A 322 -31.55 -16.42 25.60
N VAL A 323 -31.50 -16.54 24.27
CA VAL A 323 -31.33 -15.40 23.36
C VAL A 323 -32.67 -15.09 22.71
N HIS A 324 -33.17 -13.87 22.86
CA HIS A 324 -34.39 -13.47 22.16
C HIS A 324 -34.10 -13.36 20.64
N THR A 325 -35.01 -13.84 19.80
CA THR A 325 -34.81 -13.93 18.35
C THR A 325 -35.75 -13.00 17.60
N ALA A 326 -35.16 -12.08 16.84
CA ALA A 326 -35.83 -11.11 15.97
C ALA A 326 -35.29 -11.25 14.53
N PRO A 327 -35.89 -12.11 13.68
CA PRO A 327 -35.36 -12.45 12.35
C PRO A 327 -35.13 -11.27 11.41
N GLY A 328 -35.78 -10.12 11.64
CA GLY A 328 -35.57 -8.90 10.86
C GLY A 328 -34.31 -8.09 11.24
N HIS A 329 -33.62 -8.46 12.33
CA HIS A 329 -32.57 -7.63 12.96
C HIS A 329 -31.33 -8.41 13.41
N GLY A 330 -31.15 -9.65 12.94
CA GLY A 330 -29.95 -10.45 13.21
C GLY A 330 -29.77 -11.54 12.17
N GLU A 331 -28.52 -11.81 11.76
CA GLU A 331 -28.23 -12.83 10.74
C GLU A 331 -28.44 -14.25 11.27
N GLU A 332 -27.93 -14.53 12.47
CA GLU A 332 -28.17 -15.79 13.19
C GLU A 332 -29.66 -15.97 13.51
N ASP A 333 -30.32 -14.90 13.95
CA ASP A 333 -31.77 -14.87 14.20
C ASP A 333 -32.57 -15.19 12.96
N PHE A 334 -32.15 -14.69 11.79
CA PHE A 334 -32.77 -14.99 10.52
C PHE A 334 -32.54 -16.45 10.13
N ALA A 335 -31.32 -16.97 10.26
CA ALA A 335 -31.02 -18.37 9.94
C ALA A 335 -31.87 -19.35 10.77
N VAL A 336 -31.97 -19.12 12.09
CA VAL A 336 -32.84 -19.93 12.96
C VAL A 336 -34.32 -19.67 12.65
N GLY A 337 -34.73 -18.42 12.46
CA GLY A 337 -36.12 -18.08 12.12
C GLY A 337 -36.61 -18.72 10.83
N GLN A 338 -35.74 -18.85 9.82
CA GLN A 338 -36.04 -19.57 8.58
C GLN A 338 -36.22 -21.08 8.82
N LYS A 339 -35.37 -21.71 9.63
CA LYS A 339 -35.50 -23.14 9.99
C LYS A 339 -36.85 -23.48 10.60
N TYR A 340 -37.42 -22.56 11.40
CA TYR A 340 -38.70 -22.72 12.09
C TYR A 340 -39.89 -22.01 11.41
N ASN A 341 -39.70 -21.44 10.22
CA ASN A 341 -40.73 -20.71 9.46
C ASN A 341 -41.44 -19.58 10.24
N LEU A 342 -40.70 -18.82 11.07
CA LEU A 342 -41.26 -17.71 11.87
C LEU A 342 -41.67 -16.49 11.03
N GLY A 343 -41.19 -16.39 9.80
CA GLY A 343 -41.28 -15.17 8.99
C GLY A 343 -40.27 -14.11 9.43
N VAL A 344 -40.31 -12.95 8.77
CA VAL A 344 -39.34 -11.87 8.96
C VAL A 344 -40.09 -10.59 9.33
N LEU A 345 -40.11 -10.26 10.62
CA LEU A 345 -40.70 -9.03 11.12
C LEU A 345 -39.62 -7.96 11.29
N CYS A 346 -39.77 -6.82 10.61
CA CYS A 346 -38.83 -5.72 10.64
C CYS A 346 -39.57 -4.38 10.74
N PRO A 347 -40.01 -3.97 11.95
CA PRO A 347 -40.89 -2.82 12.13
C PRO A 347 -40.12 -1.48 12.08
N ILE A 348 -39.10 -1.36 11.23
CA ILE A 348 -38.23 -0.18 11.12
C ILE A 348 -38.11 0.26 9.65
N ASP A 349 -38.34 1.55 9.41
CA ASP A 349 -38.21 2.18 8.09
C ASP A 349 -36.76 2.53 7.73
N ASP A 350 -36.57 3.09 6.54
CA ASP A 350 -35.26 3.45 6.00
C ASP A 350 -34.50 4.49 6.84
N GLN A 351 -35.22 5.31 7.63
CA GLN A 351 -34.67 6.35 8.51
C GLN A 351 -34.38 5.83 9.93
N GLY A 352 -34.57 4.53 10.17
CA GLY A 352 -34.40 3.94 11.50
C GLY A 352 -35.54 4.30 12.45
N LYS A 353 -36.73 4.62 11.94
CA LYS A 353 -37.92 4.91 12.75
C LYS A 353 -38.89 3.74 12.72
N PHE A 354 -39.64 3.54 13.79
CA PHE A 354 -40.61 2.47 13.85
C PHE A 354 -41.81 2.70 12.91
N THR A 355 -42.24 1.61 12.25
CA THR A 355 -43.44 1.56 11.40
C THR A 355 -44.67 1.23 12.24
N LYS A 356 -45.84 1.13 11.58
CA LYS A 356 -47.10 0.69 12.20
C LYS A 356 -47.07 -0.76 12.72
N GLU A 357 -46.04 -1.53 12.36
CA GLU A 357 -45.86 -2.92 12.79
C GLU A 357 -45.31 -3.04 14.23
N ALA A 358 -44.90 -1.93 14.84
CA ALA A 358 -44.60 -1.84 16.28
C ALA A 358 -45.53 -0.81 16.97
N PRO A 359 -46.76 -1.21 17.32
CA PRO A 359 -47.73 -0.32 17.94
C PRO A 359 -47.22 0.35 19.22
N GLY A 360 -47.33 1.67 19.32
CA GLY A 360 -46.89 2.46 20.47
C GLY A 360 -45.52 3.15 20.30
N PHE A 361 -44.79 2.84 19.23
CA PHE A 361 -43.48 3.44 18.92
C PHE A 361 -43.44 4.17 17.58
N GLU A 362 -44.57 4.31 16.89
CA GLU A 362 -44.63 4.77 15.50
C GLU A 362 -43.94 6.12 15.29
N GLY A 363 -43.07 6.18 14.27
CA GLY A 363 -42.34 7.40 13.90
C GLY A 363 -41.18 7.77 14.83
N GLU A 364 -40.94 7.01 15.90
CA GLU A 364 -39.82 7.23 16.82
C GLU A 364 -38.55 6.53 16.34
N PHE A 365 -37.42 7.22 16.48
CA PHE A 365 -36.11 6.67 16.12
C PHE A 365 -35.71 5.56 17.10
N TYR A 366 -35.18 4.44 16.57
CA TYR A 366 -34.94 3.21 17.34
C TYR A 366 -34.16 3.43 18.65
N ASP A 367 -33.14 4.28 18.62
CA ASP A 367 -32.30 4.53 19.79
C ASP A 367 -33.04 5.28 20.91
N LYS A 368 -33.95 6.20 20.53
CA LYS A 368 -34.80 6.92 21.49
C LYS A 368 -35.88 6.01 22.07
N ALA A 369 -36.40 5.10 21.26
CA ALA A 369 -37.40 4.13 21.69
C ALA A 369 -36.89 3.19 22.79
N ASN A 370 -35.57 2.95 22.90
CA ASN A 370 -34.99 2.13 23.97
C ASN A 370 -35.51 2.56 25.36
N LYS A 371 -35.57 3.87 25.62
CA LYS A 371 -36.06 4.40 26.91
C LYS A 371 -37.53 4.05 27.15
N LYS A 372 -38.39 4.27 26.15
CA LYS A 372 -39.81 3.95 26.26
C LYS A 372 -40.07 2.46 26.40
N ILE A 373 -39.31 1.64 25.68
CA ILE A 373 -39.40 0.17 25.79
C ILE A 373 -39.04 -0.27 27.21
N THR A 374 -37.99 0.28 27.81
CA THR A 374 -37.62 -0.04 29.19
C THR A 374 -38.68 0.42 30.20
N GLU A 375 -39.26 1.61 30.03
CA GLU A 375 -40.35 2.11 30.89
C GLU A 375 -41.59 1.20 30.78
N MET A 376 -41.90 0.71 29.58
CA MET A 376 -43.04 -0.19 29.34
C MET A 376 -42.82 -1.60 29.92
N LEU A 377 -41.58 -2.10 29.89
CA LEU A 377 -41.18 -3.36 30.52
C LEU A 377 -41.19 -3.28 32.05
N GLU A 378 -40.82 -2.12 32.60
CA GLU A 378 -40.89 -1.86 34.05
C GLU A 378 -42.35 -1.78 34.50
N ALA A 379 -43.19 -1.04 33.79
CA ALA A 379 -44.62 -0.92 34.07
C ALA A 379 -45.37 -2.27 33.98
N SER A 380 -44.93 -3.19 33.12
CA SER A 380 -45.50 -4.53 32.99
C SER A 380 -44.90 -5.56 33.97
N GLY A 381 -43.85 -5.21 34.72
CA GLY A 381 -43.18 -6.09 35.69
C GLY A 381 -42.28 -7.17 35.08
N HIS A 382 -41.94 -7.06 33.79
CA HIS A 382 -41.09 -8.02 33.06
C HIS A 382 -39.62 -7.59 33.01
N LEU A 383 -39.29 -6.33 33.29
CA LEU A 383 -37.91 -5.87 33.43
C LEU A 383 -37.31 -6.35 34.76
N LEU A 384 -36.26 -7.18 34.71
CA LEU A 384 -35.56 -7.64 35.91
C LEU A 384 -34.40 -6.71 36.30
N LYS A 385 -33.68 -6.20 35.30
CA LYS A 385 -32.56 -5.27 35.51
C LYS A 385 -32.32 -4.43 34.25
N LEU A 386 -31.95 -3.17 34.47
CA LEU A 386 -31.40 -2.26 33.47
C LEU A 386 -30.00 -1.83 33.91
N GLY A 387 -29.03 -1.97 33.02
CA GLY A 387 -27.67 -1.47 33.17
C GLY A 387 -27.15 -0.89 31.86
N PHE A 388 -25.88 -0.48 31.84
CA PHE A 388 -25.20 0.01 30.65
C PHE A 388 -23.84 -0.66 30.53
N ILE A 389 -23.46 -1.03 29.31
CA ILE A 389 -22.17 -1.63 29.01
C ILE A 389 -21.47 -0.87 27.88
N GLN A 390 -20.14 -0.86 27.91
CA GLN A 390 -19.30 -0.39 26.81
C GLN A 390 -18.76 -1.59 26.04
N HIS A 391 -18.95 -1.59 24.73
CA HIS A 391 -18.49 -2.67 23.85
C HIS A 391 -18.22 -2.13 22.44
N GLN A 392 -17.49 -2.91 21.64
CA GLN A 392 -17.26 -2.58 20.23
C GLN A 392 -18.55 -2.83 19.44
N TYR A 393 -19.01 -1.81 18.72
CA TYR A 393 -20.23 -1.85 17.94
C TYR A 393 -19.98 -1.40 16.51
N ALA A 394 -20.71 -1.97 15.56
CA ALA A 394 -20.61 -1.64 14.16
C ALA A 394 -21.08 -0.19 13.88
N HIS A 395 -20.28 0.55 13.14
CA HIS A 395 -20.53 1.91 12.69
C HIS A 395 -20.29 2.02 11.19
N ASP A 396 -21.02 2.94 10.56
CA ASP A 396 -20.81 3.33 9.18
C ASP A 396 -19.43 3.99 9.07
N TRP A 397 -18.53 3.39 8.27
CA TRP A 397 -17.15 3.86 8.11
C TRP A 397 -17.03 5.31 7.65
N ARG A 398 -18.08 5.91 7.07
CA ARG A 398 -18.07 7.28 6.56
C ARG A 398 -18.76 8.23 7.52
N THR A 399 -19.99 7.93 7.95
CA THR A 399 -20.74 8.84 8.83
C THR A 399 -20.34 8.72 10.30
N LYS A 400 -19.62 7.64 10.67
CA LYS A 400 -19.22 7.33 12.05
C LYS A 400 -20.41 7.16 12.98
N LYS A 401 -21.59 6.83 12.45
CA LYS A 401 -22.83 6.59 13.21
C LYS A 401 -23.11 5.09 13.33
N PRO A 402 -23.81 4.64 14.40
CA PRO A 402 -24.13 3.23 14.58
C PRO A 402 -24.96 2.67 13.41
N VAL A 403 -24.66 1.46 12.98
CA VAL A 403 -25.48 0.70 12.01
C VAL A 403 -26.42 -0.24 12.74
N ILE A 404 -27.48 -0.67 12.07
CA ILE A 404 -28.40 -1.69 12.57
C ILE A 404 -28.51 -2.81 11.54
N TYR A 405 -28.86 -4.01 11.98
CA TYR A 405 -29.31 -5.04 11.05
C TYR A 405 -30.78 -4.79 10.71
N ARG A 406 -31.10 -4.81 9.41
CA ARG A 406 -32.45 -4.63 8.90
C ARG A 406 -32.69 -5.57 7.73
N ALA A 407 -33.74 -6.37 7.79
CA ALA A 407 -34.16 -7.19 6.67
C ALA A 407 -34.71 -6.33 5.55
N THR A 408 -34.06 -6.39 4.38
CA THR A 408 -34.49 -5.67 3.18
C THR A 408 -34.34 -6.56 1.97
N GLU A 409 -35.18 -6.36 0.96
CA GLU A 409 -34.98 -7.00 -0.34
C GLU A 409 -33.76 -6.38 -1.00
N GLN A 410 -32.74 -7.18 -1.26
CA GLN A 410 -31.48 -6.74 -1.87
C GLN A 410 -31.03 -7.73 -2.94
N TRP A 411 -30.16 -7.28 -3.84
CA TRP A 411 -29.45 -8.10 -4.80
C TRP A 411 -28.12 -8.57 -4.22
N PHE A 412 -27.86 -9.86 -4.37
CA PHE A 412 -26.67 -10.51 -3.88
C PHE A 412 -25.92 -11.23 -5.01
N ALA A 413 -24.59 -11.22 -4.93
CA ALA A 413 -23.73 -12.14 -5.64
C ALA A 413 -23.39 -13.33 -4.71
N SER A 414 -23.74 -14.53 -5.15
CA SER A 414 -23.57 -15.77 -4.39
C SER A 414 -22.11 -16.20 -4.37
N ILE A 415 -21.41 -15.93 -3.28
CA ILE A 415 -20.00 -16.31 -3.10
C ILE A 415 -19.88 -17.82 -2.92
N ASP A 416 -20.87 -18.43 -2.28
CA ASP A 416 -20.85 -19.84 -1.93
C ASP A 416 -20.71 -20.76 -3.15
N LYS A 417 -21.39 -20.44 -4.25
CA LYS A 417 -21.44 -21.27 -5.47
C LYS A 417 -20.08 -21.49 -6.15
N PHE A 418 -19.11 -20.59 -5.94
CA PHE A 418 -17.78 -20.67 -6.55
C PHE A 418 -16.66 -20.37 -5.54
N ARG A 419 -16.95 -20.51 -4.24
CA ARG A 419 -15.99 -20.29 -3.15
C ARG A 419 -14.74 -21.14 -3.32
N GLN A 420 -14.92 -22.42 -3.65
CA GLN A 420 -13.81 -23.35 -3.82
C GLN A 420 -12.90 -22.97 -4.99
N GLU A 421 -13.46 -22.54 -6.12
CA GLU A 421 -12.69 -22.06 -7.27
C GLU A 421 -11.82 -20.85 -6.90
N MET A 422 -12.36 -19.91 -6.13
CA MET A 422 -11.58 -18.76 -5.63
C MET A 422 -10.45 -19.19 -4.68
N LEU A 423 -10.73 -20.12 -3.76
CA LEU A 423 -9.72 -20.63 -2.83
C LEU A 423 -8.60 -21.40 -3.54
N ASP A 424 -8.91 -22.06 -4.66
CA ASP A 424 -7.91 -22.76 -5.47
C ASP A 424 -7.08 -21.77 -6.30
N GLU A 425 -7.69 -20.74 -6.86
CA GLU A 425 -6.97 -19.65 -7.55
C GLU A 425 -6.04 -18.86 -6.62
N ILE A 426 -6.42 -18.65 -5.35
CA ILE A 426 -5.56 -17.99 -4.34
C ILE A 426 -4.20 -18.70 -4.19
N LYS A 427 -4.15 -20.01 -4.35
CA LYS A 427 -2.92 -20.82 -4.24
C LYS A 427 -2.01 -20.67 -5.46
N THR A 428 -2.53 -20.22 -6.61
CA THR A 428 -1.74 -20.05 -7.85
C THR A 428 -1.08 -18.68 -7.95
N ILE A 429 -1.60 -17.69 -7.20
CA ILE A 429 -1.11 -16.32 -7.15
C ILE A 429 0.24 -16.26 -6.43
N LYS A 430 1.17 -15.45 -6.94
CA LYS A 430 2.42 -15.13 -6.23
C LYS A 430 2.19 -14.02 -5.21
N TRP A 431 2.64 -14.24 -3.97
CA TRP A 431 2.36 -13.35 -2.85
C TRP A 431 3.61 -12.63 -2.35
N THR A 432 3.52 -11.32 -2.20
CA THR A 432 4.52 -10.51 -1.48
C THR A 432 3.78 -9.47 -0.64
N PRO A 433 3.72 -9.60 0.69
CA PRO A 433 4.29 -10.67 1.53
C PRO A 433 3.51 -11.98 1.48
N THR A 434 4.15 -13.08 1.90
CA THR A 434 3.59 -14.45 1.85
C THR A 434 2.34 -14.64 2.72
N TRP A 435 2.21 -13.91 3.83
CA TRP A 435 1.00 -13.97 4.67
C TRP A 435 -0.27 -13.48 3.96
N GLY A 436 -0.12 -12.77 2.83
CA GLY A 436 -1.23 -12.30 2.02
C GLY A 436 -2.17 -13.42 1.55
N GLU A 437 -1.61 -14.59 1.25
CA GLU A 437 -2.37 -15.78 0.85
C GLU A 437 -3.37 -16.18 1.94
N VAL A 438 -2.89 -16.33 3.17
CA VAL A 438 -3.71 -16.70 4.34
C VAL A 438 -4.75 -15.62 4.62
N ARG A 439 -4.39 -14.35 4.50
CA ARG A 439 -5.30 -13.24 4.77
C ARG A 439 -6.48 -13.19 3.78
N LEU A 440 -6.20 -13.29 2.48
CA LEU A 440 -7.29 -13.32 1.48
C LEU A 440 -8.06 -14.64 1.53
N GLY A 441 -7.36 -15.76 1.71
CA GLY A 441 -7.93 -17.10 1.81
C GLY A 441 -8.95 -17.22 2.95
N ASN A 442 -8.56 -16.83 4.17
CA ASN A 442 -9.49 -16.84 5.31
C ASN A 442 -10.68 -15.91 5.07
N MET A 443 -10.44 -14.73 4.48
CA MET A 443 -11.53 -13.81 4.17
C MET A 443 -12.53 -14.43 3.19
N ILE A 444 -12.09 -15.09 2.12
CA ILE A 444 -13.00 -15.78 1.18
C ILE A 444 -13.66 -16.99 1.84
N ALA A 445 -12.94 -17.74 2.68
CA ALA A 445 -13.44 -18.92 3.36
C ALA A 445 -14.62 -18.59 4.29
N ASP A 446 -14.57 -17.48 5.01
CA ASP A 446 -15.59 -17.08 5.99
C ASP A 446 -16.65 -16.11 5.42
N ARG A 447 -16.47 -15.63 4.18
CA ARG A 447 -17.34 -14.60 3.60
C ARG A 447 -18.74 -15.12 3.27
N GLY A 448 -19.75 -14.35 3.68
CA GLY A 448 -21.14 -14.50 3.24
C GLY A 448 -21.39 -13.96 1.83
N ASP A 449 -22.61 -14.08 1.34
CA ASP A 449 -22.97 -13.56 0.01
C ASP A 449 -22.82 -12.04 -0.06
N TRP A 450 -22.29 -11.55 -1.19
CA TRP A 450 -21.98 -10.14 -1.35
C TRP A 450 -23.23 -9.35 -1.74
N CYS A 451 -23.70 -8.47 -0.86
CA CYS A 451 -24.75 -7.51 -1.16
C CYS A 451 -24.25 -6.46 -2.16
N ILE A 452 -24.74 -6.52 -3.40
CA ILE A 452 -24.28 -5.67 -4.51
C ILE A 452 -25.21 -4.50 -4.80
N SER A 453 -26.43 -4.45 -4.25
CA SER A 453 -27.35 -3.32 -4.45
C SER A 453 -27.17 -2.20 -3.42
N ARG A 454 -27.40 -0.96 -3.87
CA ARG A 454 -27.47 0.24 -3.03
C ARG A 454 -28.63 1.13 -3.47
N GLN A 455 -29.42 1.62 -2.51
CA GLN A 455 -30.60 2.47 -2.73
C GLN A 455 -30.19 3.93 -2.98
N ARG A 456 -29.47 4.15 -4.09
CA ARG A 456 -28.76 5.39 -4.40
C ARG A 456 -28.89 5.75 -5.87
N VAL A 457 -28.38 6.92 -6.24
CA VAL A 457 -28.52 7.44 -7.60
C VAL A 457 -27.19 7.64 -8.30
N TRP A 458 -26.07 7.82 -7.57
CA TRP A 458 -24.75 8.03 -8.17
C TRP A 458 -23.92 6.73 -8.20
N GLY A 459 -24.10 5.98 -9.28
CA GLY A 459 -23.35 4.80 -9.67
C GLY A 459 -24.01 4.05 -10.83
N VAL A 460 -23.50 2.87 -11.16
CA VAL A 460 -24.01 2.07 -12.28
C VAL A 460 -25.31 1.36 -11.87
N PRO A 461 -26.44 1.57 -12.58
CA PRO A 461 -27.71 0.90 -12.27
C PRO A 461 -27.64 -0.62 -12.39
N ILE A 462 -28.40 -1.33 -11.56
CA ILE A 462 -28.62 -2.77 -11.75
C ILE A 462 -29.53 -2.96 -12.98
N PRO A 463 -29.06 -3.65 -14.04
CA PRO A 463 -29.72 -3.70 -15.35
C PRO A 463 -30.87 -4.73 -15.38
N ILE A 464 -31.82 -4.60 -14.45
CA ILE A 464 -32.96 -5.52 -14.32
C ILE A 464 -34.26 -4.74 -14.46
N MET A 465 -35.21 -5.33 -15.18
CA MET A 465 -36.56 -4.80 -15.29
C MET A 465 -37.58 -5.73 -14.66
N TYR A 466 -38.70 -5.20 -14.24
CA TYR A 466 -39.80 -5.95 -13.65
C TYR A 466 -41.05 -5.79 -14.50
N CYS A 467 -41.73 -6.90 -14.80
CA CYS A 467 -43.04 -6.86 -15.43
C CYS A 467 -44.03 -6.10 -14.53
N ARG A 468 -44.76 -5.11 -15.08
CA ARG A 468 -45.73 -4.33 -14.29
C ARG A 468 -46.94 -5.14 -13.82
N SER A 469 -47.27 -6.24 -14.51
CA SER A 469 -48.41 -7.10 -14.20
C SER A 469 -48.11 -8.12 -13.09
N CYS A 470 -47.03 -8.89 -13.23
CA CYS A 470 -46.71 -10.00 -12.31
C CYS A 470 -45.44 -9.80 -11.47
N ASN A 471 -44.76 -8.66 -11.62
CA ASN A 471 -43.50 -8.34 -10.93
C ASN A 471 -42.34 -9.32 -11.20
N HIS A 472 -42.44 -10.15 -12.24
CA HIS A 472 -41.38 -11.06 -12.64
C HIS A 472 -40.14 -10.28 -13.13
N PRO A 473 -38.92 -10.59 -12.62
CA PRO A 473 -37.69 -9.97 -13.08
C PRO A 473 -37.33 -10.45 -14.48
N LEU A 474 -37.10 -9.51 -15.40
CA LEU A 474 -36.59 -9.73 -16.74
C LEU A 474 -35.10 -9.38 -16.74
N VAL A 475 -34.27 -10.42 -16.84
CA VAL A 475 -32.83 -10.31 -16.97
C VAL A 475 -32.31 -11.52 -17.76
N ASN A 476 -31.69 -11.26 -18.91
CA ASN A 476 -31.15 -12.27 -19.82
C ASN A 476 -30.08 -11.66 -20.74
N ASP A 477 -29.36 -12.49 -21.49
CA ASP A 477 -28.27 -12.06 -22.37
C ASP A 477 -28.69 -10.92 -23.34
N GLU A 478 -29.88 -11.00 -23.94
CA GLU A 478 -30.37 -9.99 -24.90
C GLU A 478 -30.64 -8.63 -24.23
N THR A 479 -31.30 -8.63 -23.07
CA THR A 479 -31.59 -7.41 -22.31
C THR A 479 -30.32 -6.77 -21.75
N ILE A 480 -29.41 -7.57 -21.20
CA ILE A 480 -28.12 -7.09 -20.71
C ILE A 480 -27.31 -6.46 -21.83
N GLU A 481 -27.16 -7.14 -22.97
CA GLU A 481 -26.35 -6.62 -24.08
C GLU A 481 -27.00 -5.38 -24.70
N LYS A 482 -28.34 -5.31 -24.77
CA LYS A 482 -29.04 -4.09 -25.20
C LYS A 482 -28.73 -2.91 -24.27
N ILE A 483 -28.77 -3.12 -22.95
CA ILE A 483 -28.48 -2.07 -21.95
C ILE A 483 -26.99 -1.67 -22.01
N ALA A 484 -26.08 -2.65 -22.11
CA ALA A 484 -24.65 -2.40 -22.24
C ALA A 484 -24.33 -1.53 -23.46
N ASN A 485 -24.92 -1.84 -24.62
CA ASN A 485 -24.75 -1.03 -25.84
C ASN A 485 -25.30 0.39 -25.71
N VAL A 486 -26.39 0.60 -24.97
CA VAL A 486 -26.90 1.94 -24.68
C VAL A 486 -25.93 2.68 -23.76
N PHE A 487 -25.41 2.03 -22.73
CA PHE A 487 -24.43 2.64 -21.81
C PHE A 487 -23.11 2.96 -22.51
N GLU A 488 -22.69 2.14 -23.48
CA GLU A 488 -21.48 2.38 -24.27
C GLU A 488 -21.58 3.67 -25.11
N GLN A 489 -22.79 4.02 -25.57
CA GLN A 489 -23.04 5.21 -26.39
C GLN A 489 -23.39 6.46 -25.57
N GLU A 490 -24.20 6.31 -24.53
CA GLU A 490 -24.84 7.42 -23.82
C GLU A 490 -24.45 7.50 -22.32
N GLY A 491 -23.71 6.51 -21.79
CA GLY A 491 -23.42 6.37 -20.36
C GLY A 491 -24.61 5.88 -19.54
N SER A 492 -24.39 5.64 -18.24
CA SER A 492 -25.40 5.11 -17.33
C SER A 492 -26.55 6.10 -17.02
N ASP A 493 -26.37 7.39 -17.34
CA ASP A 493 -27.45 8.40 -17.29
C ASP A 493 -28.64 8.02 -18.19
N ALA A 494 -28.40 7.26 -19.27
CA ALA A 494 -29.45 6.77 -20.16
C ALA A 494 -30.50 5.93 -19.42
N TRP A 495 -30.12 5.20 -18.36
CA TRP A 495 -31.06 4.45 -17.53
C TRP A 495 -32.10 5.35 -16.86
N PHE A 496 -31.69 6.55 -16.44
CA PHE A 496 -32.55 7.50 -15.75
C PHE A 496 -33.31 8.41 -16.72
N ALA A 497 -32.76 8.65 -17.92
CA ALA A 497 -33.35 9.54 -18.93
C ALA A 497 -34.35 8.86 -19.87
N LYS A 498 -34.05 7.65 -20.34
CA LYS A 498 -34.86 6.98 -21.38
C LYS A 498 -36.08 6.26 -20.81
N PRO A 499 -37.18 6.10 -21.57
CA PRO A 499 -38.26 5.19 -21.19
C PRO A 499 -37.82 3.71 -21.26
N GLU A 500 -38.52 2.83 -20.53
CA GLU A 500 -38.22 1.39 -20.48
C GLU A 500 -38.20 0.72 -21.86
N SER A 501 -39.05 1.16 -22.78
CA SER A 501 -39.15 0.62 -24.14
C SER A 501 -37.89 0.84 -24.98
N GLU A 502 -37.09 1.86 -24.70
CA GLU A 502 -35.84 2.14 -25.44
C GLU A 502 -34.65 1.33 -24.88
N LEU A 503 -34.77 0.85 -23.65
CA LEU A 503 -33.76 0.07 -22.93
C LEU A 503 -33.94 -1.44 -23.09
N LEU A 504 -35.04 -1.87 -23.73
CA LEU A 504 -35.32 -3.27 -24.06
C LEU A 504 -35.25 -3.50 -25.58
N PRO A 505 -35.02 -4.75 -26.02
CA PRO A 505 -35.25 -5.15 -27.40
C PRO A 505 -36.71 -4.90 -27.84
N GLU A 506 -36.91 -4.59 -29.12
CA GLU A 506 -38.25 -4.37 -29.67
C GLU A 506 -39.10 -5.64 -29.58
N GLY A 507 -40.37 -5.50 -29.15
CA GLY A 507 -41.28 -6.64 -28.99
C GLY A 507 -41.05 -7.51 -27.75
N THR A 508 -40.22 -7.07 -26.79
CA THR A 508 -39.99 -7.78 -25.53
C THR A 508 -41.31 -8.03 -24.78
N THR A 509 -41.55 -9.28 -24.38
CA THR A 509 -42.72 -9.68 -23.57
C THR A 509 -42.29 -10.45 -22.32
N CYS A 510 -43.08 -10.36 -21.26
CA CYS A 510 -42.77 -11.04 -20.01
C CYS A 510 -42.86 -12.57 -20.20
N PRO A 511 -41.81 -13.35 -19.90
CA PRO A 511 -41.83 -14.79 -20.10
C PRO A 511 -42.84 -15.52 -19.20
N SER A 512 -43.24 -14.90 -18.09
CA SER A 512 -44.17 -15.49 -17.12
C SER A 512 -45.65 -15.24 -17.45
N CYS A 513 -46.01 -14.08 -18.01
CA CYS A 513 -47.42 -13.71 -18.22
C CYS A 513 -47.73 -13.09 -19.59
N GLY A 514 -46.75 -12.94 -20.47
CA GLY A 514 -46.91 -12.37 -21.81
C GLY A 514 -47.14 -10.84 -21.86
N HIS A 515 -47.14 -10.15 -20.73
CA HIS A 515 -47.34 -8.70 -20.66
C HIS A 515 -46.15 -7.91 -21.23
N GLY A 516 -46.41 -6.78 -21.90
CA GLY A 516 -45.40 -5.99 -22.61
C GLY A 516 -44.89 -4.74 -21.88
N GLU A 517 -45.43 -4.40 -20.71
CA GLU A 517 -44.99 -3.22 -19.95
C GLU A 517 -44.10 -3.59 -18.76
N PHE A 518 -43.03 -2.82 -18.61
CA PHE A 518 -42.00 -3.05 -17.60
C PHE A 518 -41.73 -1.78 -16.78
N ARG A 519 -41.12 -1.96 -15.61
CA ARG A 519 -40.55 -0.91 -14.77
C ARG A 519 -39.10 -1.25 -14.47
N LYS A 520 -38.25 -0.25 -14.28
CA LYS A 520 -36.83 -0.44 -13.98
C LYS A 520 -36.59 -0.81 -12.52
N GLU A 521 -35.49 -1.50 -12.27
CA GLU A 521 -34.82 -1.46 -10.97
C GLU A 521 -34.28 -0.05 -10.70
N THR A 522 -34.36 0.37 -9.44
CA THR A 522 -33.92 1.69 -8.98
C THR A 522 -32.58 1.65 -8.26
N ASP A 523 -32.16 0.46 -7.82
CA ASP A 523 -30.87 0.27 -7.16
C ASP A 523 -29.70 0.41 -8.13
N ILE A 524 -28.59 0.93 -7.58
CA ILE A 524 -27.28 0.93 -8.24
C ILE A 524 -26.39 -0.16 -7.65
N MET A 525 -25.32 -0.50 -8.36
CA MET A 525 -24.30 -1.41 -7.91
C MET A 525 -23.41 -0.79 -6.83
N ASP A 526 -22.86 -1.65 -5.98
CA ASP A 526 -21.80 -1.35 -5.02
C ASP A 526 -20.53 -0.87 -5.76
N VAL A 527 -19.85 0.16 -5.22
CA VAL A 527 -18.59 0.70 -5.76
C VAL A 527 -17.45 -0.33 -5.78
N TRP A 528 -17.53 -1.35 -4.91
CA TRP A 528 -16.59 -2.46 -4.98
C TRP A 528 -16.80 -3.32 -6.23
N PHE A 529 -18.00 -3.33 -6.82
CA PHE A 529 -18.29 -3.94 -8.11
C PHE A 529 -17.74 -3.08 -9.25
N ASP A 530 -17.88 -1.76 -9.16
CA ASP A 530 -17.28 -0.83 -10.11
C ASP A 530 -15.78 -1.07 -10.21
N SER A 531 -15.05 -0.88 -9.11
CA SER A 531 -13.60 -1.11 -9.08
C SER A 531 -13.20 -2.57 -9.33
N GLY A 532 -14.00 -3.53 -8.83
CA GLY A 532 -13.78 -4.97 -9.03
C GLY A 532 -13.85 -5.38 -10.50
N SER A 533 -14.66 -4.71 -11.30
CA SER A 533 -14.79 -4.95 -12.74
C SER A 533 -13.69 -4.30 -13.60
N SER A 534 -12.75 -3.56 -13.00
CA SER A 534 -11.68 -2.86 -13.74
C SER A 534 -10.79 -3.79 -14.57
N HIS A 535 -10.65 -5.07 -14.21
CA HIS A 535 -9.93 -6.03 -15.05
C HIS A 535 -10.62 -6.25 -16.40
N ALA A 536 -11.94 -6.20 -16.47
CA ALA A 536 -12.69 -6.30 -17.71
C ALA A 536 -12.78 -4.94 -18.41
N GLY A 537 -13.14 -3.89 -17.68
CA GLY A 537 -13.32 -2.53 -18.21
C GLY A 537 -12.03 -1.85 -18.68
N VAL A 538 -10.87 -2.36 -18.28
CA VAL A 538 -9.55 -1.77 -18.60
C VAL A 538 -8.61 -2.78 -19.23
N LEU A 539 -8.26 -3.88 -18.53
CA LEU A 539 -7.24 -4.81 -19.03
C LEU A 539 -7.65 -5.54 -20.31
N GLN A 540 -8.93 -5.88 -20.45
CA GLN A 540 -9.47 -6.53 -21.66
C GLN A 540 -9.87 -5.53 -22.74
N ALA A 541 -10.28 -4.31 -22.34
CA ALA A 541 -10.80 -3.30 -23.25
C ALA A 541 -9.70 -2.53 -24.02
N ARG A 542 -8.46 -2.54 -23.53
CA ARG A 542 -7.34 -1.77 -24.11
C ARG A 542 -6.30 -2.68 -24.75
N GLU A 543 -5.94 -2.42 -26.00
CA GLU A 543 -5.02 -3.25 -26.80
C GLU A 543 -3.58 -3.27 -26.24
N GLU A 544 -3.17 -2.17 -25.62
CA GLU A 544 -1.85 -2.02 -25.00
C GLU A 544 -1.72 -2.86 -23.71
N LEU A 545 -2.83 -3.25 -23.08
CA LEU A 545 -2.83 -4.02 -21.82
C LEU A 545 -2.95 -5.54 -22.07
N GLN A 546 -3.01 -6.31 -20.98
CA GLN A 546 -3.22 -7.75 -21.04
C GLN A 546 -4.00 -8.24 -19.81
N TRP A 547 -4.78 -9.29 -20.00
CA TRP A 547 -5.43 -10.03 -18.93
C TRP A 547 -4.92 -11.48 -18.92
N PRO A 548 -4.56 -12.06 -17.75
CA PRO A 548 -4.49 -11.41 -16.44
C PRO A 548 -3.27 -10.47 -16.32
N ALA A 549 -3.38 -9.46 -15.44
CA ALA A 549 -2.26 -8.56 -15.12
C ALA A 549 -1.12 -9.34 -14.43
N ASP A 550 0.12 -8.90 -14.63
CA ASP A 550 1.26 -9.53 -13.96
C ASP A 550 1.30 -9.17 -12.47
N LEU A 551 0.90 -7.95 -12.12
CA LEU A 551 0.94 -7.44 -10.76
C LEU A 551 -0.25 -6.54 -10.42
N TYR A 552 -0.89 -6.81 -9.28
CA TYR A 552 -1.71 -5.84 -8.55
C TYR A 552 -0.92 -5.34 -7.33
N MET A 553 -0.94 -4.03 -7.07
CA MET A 553 -0.20 -3.45 -5.96
C MET A 553 -0.97 -2.34 -5.22
N GLU A 554 -1.35 -2.59 -3.98
CA GLU A 554 -2.11 -1.70 -3.11
C GLU A 554 -1.85 -1.92 -1.62
N GLY A 555 -2.43 -1.04 -0.78
CA GLY A 555 -2.36 -1.12 0.66
C GLY A 555 -3.03 -2.37 1.26
N SER A 556 -2.66 -2.70 2.49
CA SER A 556 -3.15 -3.90 3.20
C SER A 556 -4.66 -3.90 3.51
N ASP A 557 -5.35 -2.79 3.35
CA ASP A 557 -6.82 -2.69 3.37
C ASP A 557 -7.47 -3.34 2.15
N GLN A 558 -6.78 -3.41 1.01
CA GLN A 558 -7.36 -3.90 -0.24
C GLN A 558 -7.57 -5.42 -0.28
N TYR A 559 -7.02 -6.17 0.69
CA TYR A 559 -7.45 -7.56 0.96
C TYR A 559 -8.94 -7.66 1.27
N ARG A 560 -9.55 -6.60 1.83
CA ARG A 560 -11.00 -6.51 2.06
C ARG A 560 -11.75 -5.75 0.98
N GLY A 561 -11.03 -4.97 0.17
CA GLY A 561 -11.56 -4.14 -0.89
C GLY A 561 -11.25 -4.71 -2.27
N TRP A 562 -10.38 -4.02 -3.01
CA TRP A 562 -10.21 -4.21 -4.44
C TRP A 562 -9.63 -5.55 -4.87
N TYR A 563 -8.68 -6.13 -4.11
CA TYR A 563 -8.17 -7.47 -4.43
C TYR A 563 -9.29 -8.51 -4.38
N ASN A 564 -10.13 -8.39 -3.35
CA ASN A 564 -11.23 -9.29 -3.07
C ASN A 564 -12.33 -9.16 -4.14
N SER A 565 -12.80 -7.95 -4.44
CA SER A 565 -13.85 -7.77 -5.45
C SER A 565 -13.36 -8.09 -6.88
N SER A 566 -12.08 -7.82 -7.19
CA SER A 566 -11.48 -8.21 -8.46
C SER A 566 -11.35 -9.72 -8.61
N LEU A 567 -10.92 -10.43 -7.55
CA LEU A 567 -10.89 -11.90 -7.55
C LEU A 567 -12.28 -12.49 -7.77
N ILE A 568 -13.27 -11.99 -7.03
CA ILE A 568 -14.66 -12.47 -7.13
C ILE A 568 -15.19 -12.31 -8.54
N THR A 569 -15.10 -11.12 -9.12
CA THR A 569 -15.62 -10.87 -10.47
C THR A 569 -14.79 -11.57 -11.55
N GLY A 570 -13.47 -11.68 -11.39
CA GLY A 570 -12.57 -12.39 -12.30
C GLY A 570 -12.87 -13.89 -12.35
N VAL A 571 -12.92 -14.55 -11.19
CA VAL A 571 -13.25 -15.99 -11.10
C VAL A 571 -14.69 -16.23 -11.53
N ALA A 572 -15.65 -15.43 -11.06
CA ALA A 572 -17.05 -15.60 -11.41
C ALA A 572 -17.29 -15.52 -12.93
N THR A 573 -16.57 -14.66 -13.66
CA THR A 573 -16.80 -14.47 -15.09
C THR A 573 -15.85 -15.28 -15.97
N ARG A 574 -14.57 -15.40 -15.61
CA ARG A 574 -13.52 -16.02 -16.43
C ARG A 574 -12.95 -17.32 -15.87
N GLY A 575 -13.25 -17.66 -14.61
CA GLY A 575 -12.75 -18.86 -13.95
C GLY A 575 -11.30 -18.78 -13.48
N SER A 576 -10.68 -17.59 -13.48
CA SER A 576 -9.33 -17.40 -12.94
C SER A 576 -9.14 -16.02 -12.32
N SER A 577 -8.09 -15.87 -11.50
CA SER A 577 -7.68 -14.59 -10.93
C SER A 577 -7.34 -13.57 -12.03
N PRO A 578 -7.73 -12.28 -11.88
CA PRO A 578 -7.35 -11.22 -12.83
C PRO A 578 -5.88 -10.76 -12.67
N TYR A 579 -5.16 -11.30 -11.68
CA TYR A 579 -3.77 -10.99 -11.40
C TYR A 579 -2.94 -12.25 -11.14
N LYS A 580 -1.71 -12.27 -11.66
CA LYS A 580 -0.74 -13.36 -11.44
C LYS A 580 0.04 -13.20 -10.13
N SER A 581 0.16 -11.97 -9.63
CA SER A 581 0.83 -11.66 -8.37
C SER A 581 0.21 -10.48 -7.64
N ILE A 582 0.31 -10.49 -6.31
CA ILE A 582 -0.05 -9.38 -5.42
C ILE A 582 1.20 -8.90 -4.69
N LEU A 583 1.42 -7.59 -4.73
CA LEU A 583 2.34 -6.89 -3.85
C LEU A 583 1.56 -5.97 -2.90
N SER A 584 1.68 -6.15 -1.59
CA SER A 584 0.98 -5.28 -0.62
C SER A 584 1.95 -4.45 0.22
N HIS A 585 1.52 -3.22 0.53
CA HIS A 585 2.23 -2.33 1.44
C HIS A 585 1.41 -2.01 2.70
N GLY A 586 2.11 -1.68 3.79
CA GLY A 586 1.51 -1.19 5.02
C GLY A 586 0.97 0.23 4.91
N PHE A 587 0.44 0.73 6.03
CA PHE A 587 -0.01 2.10 6.18
C PHE A 587 1.15 3.06 6.44
N THR A 588 0.88 4.34 6.22
CA THR A 588 1.78 5.41 6.63
C THR A 588 1.36 5.94 8.00
N LEU A 589 2.34 6.09 8.89
CA LEU A 589 2.19 6.55 10.26
C LEU A 589 3.04 7.82 10.49
N ASP A 590 2.73 8.57 11.55
CA ASP A 590 3.57 9.68 11.98
C ASP A 590 4.93 9.19 12.52
N GLY A 591 5.82 10.12 12.87
CA GLY A 591 7.16 9.79 13.41
C GLY A 591 7.13 8.96 14.70
N GLU A 592 6.04 9.01 15.47
CA GLU A 592 5.83 8.25 16.71
C GLU A 592 5.14 6.89 16.45
N GLY A 593 4.74 6.60 15.20
CA GLY A 593 4.02 5.37 14.85
C GLY A 593 2.52 5.44 15.12
N ARG A 594 1.93 6.63 15.23
CA ARG A 594 0.48 6.81 15.38
C ARG A 594 -0.19 7.02 14.03
N LYS A 595 -1.46 6.62 13.95
CA LYS A 595 -2.31 6.88 12.77
C LYS A 595 -2.42 8.40 12.55
N MET A 596 -2.20 8.82 11.31
CA MET A 596 -2.31 10.23 10.94
C MET A 596 -3.77 10.68 10.87
N SER A 597 -4.06 11.87 11.42
CA SER A 597 -5.37 12.51 11.27
C SER A 597 -5.26 14.03 11.26
N LYS A 598 -6.14 14.70 10.50
CA LYS A 598 -6.17 16.17 10.44
C LYS A 598 -6.43 16.80 11.81
N SER A 599 -7.25 16.16 12.66
CA SER A 599 -7.56 16.62 14.01
C SER A 599 -6.36 16.58 14.96
N LEU A 600 -5.43 15.63 14.78
CA LEU A 600 -4.21 15.54 15.57
C LEU A 600 -3.08 16.44 15.02
N GLY A 601 -3.26 17.04 13.84
CA GLY A 601 -2.26 17.90 13.21
C GLY A 601 -0.97 17.17 12.78
N ASN A 602 -0.94 15.84 12.81
CA ASN A 602 0.24 15.01 12.53
C ASN A 602 0.32 14.52 11.08
N THR A 603 -0.45 15.09 10.15
CA THR A 603 -0.48 14.68 8.75
C THR A 603 0.67 15.29 7.94
N VAL A 604 1.31 14.50 7.10
CA VAL A 604 2.28 14.98 6.10
C VAL A 604 1.61 15.11 4.74
N ASP A 605 1.65 16.32 4.16
CA ASP A 605 1.16 16.59 2.80
C ASP A 605 2.28 16.35 1.78
N PRO A 606 2.12 15.38 0.84
CA PRO A 606 3.15 15.07 -0.15
C PRO A 606 3.48 16.26 -1.06
N ASN A 607 2.51 17.11 -1.41
CA ASN A 607 2.76 18.27 -2.27
C ASN A 607 3.59 19.33 -1.53
N LYS A 608 3.35 19.51 -0.23
CA LYS A 608 4.16 20.40 0.61
C LYS A 608 5.61 19.91 0.67
N VAL A 609 5.83 18.59 0.78
CA VAL A 609 7.17 17.99 0.74
C VAL A 609 7.81 18.24 -0.63
N CYS A 610 7.10 17.99 -1.74
CA CYS A 610 7.61 18.26 -3.09
C CYS A 610 8.01 19.74 -3.29
N ASN A 611 7.21 20.68 -2.79
CA ASN A 611 7.47 22.11 -2.94
C ASN A 611 8.57 22.65 -2.02
N SER A 612 8.97 21.89 -0.98
CA SER A 612 10.01 22.32 -0.03
C SER A 612 11.33 21.58 -0.21
N LEU A 613 11.28 20.26 -0.45
CA LEU A 613 12.44 19.39 -0.55
C LEU A 613 12.64 18.81 -1.96
N GLY A 614 11.55 18.58 -2.69
CA GLY A 614 11.55 17.92 -4.01
C GLY A 614 10.85 16.55 -3.98
N ALA A 615 10.32 16.13 -5.11
CA ALA A 615 9.73 14.82 -5.33
C ALA A 615 10.79 13.72 -5.21
N ASP A 616 12.01 13.91 -5.71
CA ASP A 616 13.09 12.93 -5.61
C ASP A 616 13.44 12.59 -4.15
N ILE A 617 13.33 13.55 -3.22
CA ILE A 617 13.52 13.28 -1.79
C ILE A 617 12.42 12.38 -1.25
N LEU A 618 11.16 12.66 -1.60
CA LEU A 618 10.04 11.83 -1.17
C LEU A 618 10.12 10.42 -1.77
N ARG A 619 10.56 10.29 -3.02
CA ARG A 619 10.79 9.00 -3.69
C ARG A 619 11.93 8.23 -3.05
N LEU A 620 13.01 8.91 -2.67
CA LEU A 620 14.11 8.29 -1.93
C LEU A 620 13.63 7.75 -0.58
N TRP A 621 12.79 8.51 0.14
CA TRP A 621 12.16 8.03 1.39
C TRP A 621 11.35 6.76 1.14
N VAL A 622 10.47 6.74 0.13
CA VAL A 622 9.70 5.54 -0.27
C VAL A 622 10.62 4.35 -0.55
N SER A 623 11.72 4.56 -1.27
CA SER A 623 12.68 3.50 -1.53
C SER A 623 13.43 3.05 -0.27
N SER A 624 13.61 3.91 0.74
CA SER A 624 14.43 3.61 1.91
C SER A 624 13.72 2.79 3.00
N VAL A 625 12.39 2.72 2.95
CA VAL A 625 11.57 2.06 3.96
C VAL A 625 11.18 0.63 3.56
N ASP A 626 11.03 -0.24 4.54
CA ASP A 626 10.39 -1.55 4.34
C ASP A 626 8.87 -1.40 4.32
N TYR A 627 8.34 -1.17 3.12
CA TYR A 627 6.93 -0.90 2.89
C TYR A 627 6.02 -2.11 3.15
N GLN A 628 6.53 -3.34 3.31
CA GLN A 628 5.68 -4.49 3.62
C GLN A 628 5.04 -4.39 5.01
N SER A 629 5.60 -3.53 5.86
CA SER A 629 5.08 -3.15 7.17
C SER A 629 4.60 -1.69 7.17
N ASP A 630 3.98 -1.25 8.26
CA ASP A 630 3.63 0.15 8.42
C ASP A 630 4.88 1.03 8.49
N VAL A 631 4.91 2.10 7.70
CA VAL A 631 6.08 2.97 7.54
C VAL A 631 5.87 4.33 8.17
N ARG A 632 6.96 4.91 8.70
CA ARG A 632 6.93 6.19 9.40
C ARG A 632 7.46 7.32 8.53
N ILE A 633 6.88 8.49 8.70
CA ILE A 633 7.36 9.73 8.08
C ILE A 633 7.29 10.90 9.05
N SER A 634 8.33 11.72 9.04
CA SER A 634 8.43 12.97 9.80
C SER A 634 9.44 13.90 9.14
N ASP A 635 9.45 15.18 9.52
CA ASP A 635 10.42 16.15 9.01
C ASP A 635 11.87 15.75 9.32
N ASN A 636 12.12 15.10 10.46
CA ASN A 636 13.45 14.59 10.81
C ASN A 636 13.88 13.44 9.88
N ILE A 637 12.97 12.50 9.60
CA ILE A 637 13.23 11.40 8.65
C ILE A 637 13.52 11.97 7.25
N LEU A 638 12.72 12.93 6.78
CA LEU A 638 12.93 13.58 5.48
C LEU A 638 14.25 14.38 5.42
N THR A 639 14.69 14.95 6.54
CA THR A 639 15.99 15.60 6.66
C THR A 639 17.13 14.60 6.48
N GLN A 640 17.06 13.44 7.15
CA GLN A 640 18.03 12.35 6.98
C GLN A 640 18.03 11.81 5.55
N THR A 641 16.86 11.63 4.94
CA THR A 641 16.73 11.26 3.52
C THR A 641 17.42 12.28 2.61
N SER A 642 17.28 13.57 2.91
CA SER A 642 17.94 14.65 2.16
C SER A 642 19.46 14.62 2.27
N GLU A 643 20.01 14.17 3.40
CA GLU A 643 21.45 13.96 3.57
C GLU A 643 21.96 12.78 2.74
N GLY A 644 21.23 11.66 2.76
CA GLY A 644 21.51 10.51 1.90
C GLY A 644 21.48 10.87 0.41
N TYR A 645 20.46 11.61 -0.02
CA TYR A 645 20.37 12.18 -1.37
C TYR A 645 21.61 13.02 -1.73
N ARG A 646 21.99 13.94 -0.84
CA ARG A 646 23.14 14.84 -1.06
C ARG A 646 24.43 14.06 -1.24
N LYS A 647 24.61 12.96 -0.52
CA LYS A 647 25.78 12.10 -0.66
C LYS A 647 25.85 11.47 -2.05
N ILE A 648 24.75 10.89 -2.53
CA ILE A 648 24.66 10.33 -3.89
C ILE A 648 24.95 11.41 -4.94
N ARG A 649 24.26 12.56 -4.87
CA ARG A 649 24.44 13.66 -5.82
C ARG A 649 25.88 14.18 -5.86
N ASN A 650 26.51 14.38 -4.71
CA ASN A 650 27.88 14.88 -4.64
C ASN A 650 28.89 13.88 -5.21
N THR A 651 28.67 12.58 -5.03
CA THR A 651 29.50 11.55 -5.65
C THR A 651 29.37 11.57 -7.18
N LEU A 652 28.15 11.67 -7.72
CA LEU A 652 27.93 11.81 -9.17
C LEU A 652 28.58 13.10 -9.72
N ARG A 653 28.46 14.21 -8.99
CA ARG A 653 29.13 15.47 -9.34
C ARG A 653 30.65 15.31 -9.37
N PHE A 654 31.21 14.58 -8.41
CA PHE A 654 32.65 14.32 -8.37
C PHE A 654 33.10 13.52 -9.59
N PHE A 655 32.35 12.49 -10.00
CA PHE A 655 32.65 11.74 -11.22
C PHE A 655 32.62 12.65 -12.45
N LEU A 656 31.53 13.38 -12.66
CA LEU A 656 31.38 14.34 -13.76
C LEU A 656 32.53 15.34 -13.82
N GLY A 657 32.88 15.91 -12.66
CA GLY A 657 33.96 16.88 -12.56
C GLY A 657 35.32 16.32 -12.99
N ASN A 658 35.57 15.03 -12.78
CA ASN A 658 36.83 14.39 -13.14
C ASN A 658 36.85 13.81 -14.55
N LEU A 659 35.77 13.91 -15.32
CA LEU A 659 35.68 13.43 -16.71
C LEU A 659 35.95 14.54 -17.75
N VAL A 660 36.45 15.70 -17.30
CA VAL A 660 36.88 16.78 -18.21
C VAL A 660 37.97 16.24 -19.14
N GLY A 661 37.77 16.44 -20.45
CA GLY A 661 38.69 15.97 -21.49
C GLY A 661 38.75 14.45 -21.65
N PHE A 662 37.78 13.70 -21.10
CA PHE A 662 37.66 12.26 -21.32
C PHE A 662 36.66 11.98 -22.45
N ASN A 663 37.13 11.30 -23.50
CA ASN A 663 36.26 10.82 -24.58
C ASN A 663 36.04 9.30 -24.43
N PRO A 664 34.84 8.83 -24.07
CA PRO A 664 34.59 7.41 -23.85
C PRO A 664 34.79 6.55 -25.10
N ALA A 665 34.75 7.13 -26.31
CA ALA A 665 34.98 6.38 -27.55
C ALA A 665 36.46 6.03 -27.79
N THR A 666 37.40 6.82 -27.26
CA THR A 666 38.84 6.68 -27.55
C THR A 666 39.68 6.42 -26.31
N ASP A 667 39.22 6.85 -25.14
CA ASP A 667 40.05 6.93 -23.94
C ASP A 667 39.77 5.82 -22.92
N ARG A 668 38.76 4.98 -23.18
CA ARG A 668 38.44 3.84 -22.30
C ARG A 668 39.57 2.83 -22.31
N VAL A 669 39.97 2.40 -21.13
CA VAL A 669 41.01 1.40 -20.92
C VAL A 669 40.37 0.03 -20.71
N ALA A 670 40.91 -1.02 -21.36
CA ALA A 670 40.42 -2.38 -21.21
C ALA A 670 40.66 -2.90 -19.78
N ALA A 671 39.79 -3.77 -19.27
CA ALA A 671 39.88 -4.27 -17.90
C ALA A 671 41.21 -4.99 -17.58
N SER A 672 41.86 -5.59 -18.58
CA SER A 672 43.18 -6.22 -18.44
C SER A 672 44.32 -5.23 -18.20
N ASP A 673 44.15 -3.99 -18.68
CA ASP A 673 45.18 -2.95 -18.69
C ASP A 673 44.99 -1.95 -17.54
N LEU A 674 43.93 -2.14 -16.75
CA LEU A 674 43.66 -1.39 -15.53
C LEU A 674 44.59 -1.82 -14.40
N SER A 675 44.94 -0.87 -13.53
CA SER A 675 45.67 -1.18 -12.32
C SER A 675 44.84 -2.07 -11.39
N GLU A 676 45.49 -2.78 -10.48
CA GLU A 676 44.82 -3.68 -9.55
C GLU A 676 43.72 -2.98 -8.74
N LEU A 677 43.96 -1.74 -8.28
CA LEU A 677 42.98 -0.91 -7.57
C LEU A 677 41.77 -0.56 -8.45
N ASP A 678 42.01 -0.19 -9.71
CA ASP A 678 40.95 0.16 -10.67
C ASP A 678 40.09 -1.07 -11.02
N ARG A 679 40.72 -2.23 -11.20
CA ARG A 679 40.03 -3.51 -11.40
C ARG A 679 39.16 -3.87 -10.19
N PHE A 680 39.70 -3.72 -8.98
CA PHE A 680 38.95 -3.96 -7.75
C PHE A 680 37.72 -3.04 -7.64
N ALA A 681 37.86 -1.75 -8.00
CA ALA A 681 36.72 -0.82 -8.04
C ALA A 681 35.65 -1.22 -9.07
N LEU A 682 36.03 -1.74 -10.24
CA LEU A 682 35.07 -2.28 -11.22
C LEU A 682 34.37 -3.55 -10.73
N ILE A 683 35.07 -4.44 -10.03
CA ILE A 683 34.47 -5.64 -9.42
C ILE A 683 33.38 -5.20 -8.43
N ARG A 684 33.72 -4.26 -7.54
CA ARG A 684 32.79 -3.69 -6.56
C ARG A 684 31.57 -3.04 -7.22
N LEU A 685 31.76 -2.31 -8.32
CA LEU A 685 30.66 -1.76 -9.12
C LEU A 685 29.73 -2.86 -9.65
N ASN A 686 30.28 -3.93 -10.22
CA ASN A 686 29.49 -5.04 -10.77
C ASN A 686 28.77 -5.84 -9.68
N ARG A 687 29.40 -6.04 -8.51
CA ARG A 687 28.76 -6.62 -7.32
C ARG A 687 27.57 -5.80 -6.84
N MET A 688 27.73 -4.47 -6.79
CA MET A 688 26.64 -3.57 -6.44
C MET A 688 25.51 -3.63 -7.48
N THR A 689 25.84 -3.59 -8.77
CA THR A 689 24.86 -3.73 -9.86
C THR A 689 24.08 -5.03 -9.74
N GLU A 690 24.76 -6.17 -9.56
CA GLU A 690 24.11 -7.48 -9.39
C GLU A 690 23.15 -7.48 -8.19
N ARG A 691 23.60 -6.93 -7.05
CA ARG A 691 22.77 -6.82 -5.83
C ARG A 691 21.54 -5.95 -6.06
N VAL A 692 21.70 -4.80 -6.72
CA VAL A 692 20.60 -3.87 -7.00
C VAL A 692 19.57 -4.50 -7.95
N LEU A 693 20.00 -5.17 -9.02
CA LEU A 693 19.09 -5.83 -9.95
C LEU A 693 18.29 -6.94 -9.28
N LYS A 694 18.94 -7.75 -8.43
CA LYS A 694 18.27 -8.78 -7.62
C LYS A 694 17.25 -8.17 -6.66
N ALA A 695 17.61 -7.07 -6.00
CA ALA A 695 16.72 -6.36 -5.08
C ALA A 695 15.50 -5.76 -5.80
N TYR A 696 15.67 -5.17 -6.99
CA TYR A 696 14.53 -4.69 -7.79
C TYR A 696 13.59 -5.83 -8.21
N GLU A 697 14.12 -6.98 -8.65
CA GLU A 697 13.32 -8.16 -9.00
C GLU A 697 12.55 -8.73 -7.81
N ALA A 698 13.12 -8.64 -6.60
CA ALA A 698 12.48 -9.04 -5.34
C ALA A 698 11.58 -7.95 -4.71
N TYR A 699 11.46 -6.78 -5.36
CA TYR A 699 10.78 -5.59 -4.83
C TYR A 699 11.34 -5.05 -3.50
N GLU A 700 12.63 -5.29 -3.21
CA GLU A 700 13.36 -4.84 -2.02
C GLU A 700 14.04 -3.47 -2.25
N PHE A 701 13.25 -2.42 -2.44
CA PHE A 701 13.79 -1.09 -2.79
C PHE A 701 14.71 -0.50 -1.71
N HIS A 702 14.53 -0.87 -0.44
CA HIS A 702 15.41 -0.44 0.66
C HIS A 702 16.83 -1.00 0.50
N THR A 703 16.95 -2.24 0.00
CA THR A 703 18.23 -2.86 -0.36
C THR A 703 18.88 -2.13 -1.53
N VAL A 704 18.10 -1.68 -2.53
CA VAL A 704 18.60 -0.86 -3.64
C VAL A 704 19.20 0.44 -3.13
N TYR A 705 18.44 1.21 -2.32
CA TYR A 705 18.91 2.45 -1.74
C TYR A 705 20.20 2.25 -0.92
N GLN A 706 20.21 1.26 -0.02
CA GLN A 706 21.36 0.98 0.83
C GLN A 706 22.60 0.58 0.02
N ALA A 707 22.45 -0.26 -1.01
CA ALA A 707 23.56 -0.70 -1.84
C ALA A 707 24.19 0.47 -2.61
N VAL A 708 23.37 1.32 -3.25
CA VAL A 708 23.86 2.50 -3.98
C VAL A 708 24.48 3.51 -3.04
N HIS A 709 23.83 3.79 -1.90
CA HIS A 709 24.36 4.73 -0.91
C HIS A 709 25.68 4.24 -0.33
N HIS A 710 25.79 2.95 0.04
CA HIS A 710 27.02 2.35 0.54
C HIS A 710 28.15 2.44 -0.49
N PHE A 711 27.88 2.10 -1.74
CA PHE A 711 28.84 2.23 -2.83
C PHE A 711 29.34 3.67 -2.98
N CYS A 712 28.43 4.65 -3.00
CA CYS A 712 28.79 6.07 -3.12
C CYS A 712 29.59 6.58 -1.91
N ALA A 713 29.22 6.17 -0.70
CA ALA A 713 29.76 6.71 0.53
C ALA A 713 31.05 6.05 1.00
N VAL A 714 31.10 4.72 0.95
CA VAL A 714 32.19 3.91 1.50
C VAL A 714 33.17 3.56 0.39
N GLU A 715 32.71 2.84 -0.63
CA GLU A 715 33.58 2.24 -1.65
C GLU A 715 34.23 3.29 -2.55
N MET A 716 33.44 4.26 -2.99
CA MET A 716 33.94 5.34 -3.82
C MET A 716 34.50 6.48 -2.97
N SER A 717 33.68 7.15 -2.16
CA SER A 717 34.10 8.41 -1.52
C SER A 717 35.16 8.26 -0.43
N ALA A 718 35.10 7.23 0.42
CA ALA A 718 36.02 7.08 1.56
C ALA A 718 37.27 6.23 1.23
N PHE A 719 37.23 5.50 0.12
CA PHE A 719 38.29 4.59 -0.30
C PHE A 719 38.85 4.96 -1.67
N TYR A 720 38.18 4.57 -2.77
CA TYR A 720 38.76 4.67 -4.11
C TYR A 720 39.08 6.11 -4.52
N LEU A 721 38.09 7.02 -4.44
CA LEU A 721 38.25 8.44 -4.80
C LEU A 721 39.28 9.15 -3.94
N ASP A 722 39.45 8.74 -2.69
CA ASP A 722 40.41 9.39 -1.80
C ASP A 722 41.85 9.04 -2.20
N ILE A 723 42.09 7.78 -2.60
CA ILE A 723 43.38 7.30 -3.10
C ILE A 723 43.69 7.89 -4.48
N VAL A 724 42.74 7.88 -5.42
CA VAL A 724 43.03 8.29 -6.81
C VAL A 724 43.05 9.80 -7.04
N LYS A 725 42.76 10.65 -6.03
CA LYS A 725 42.80 12.13 -6.18
C LYS A 725 44.14 12.64 -6.67
N ASP A 726 45.23 12.16 -6.08
CA ASP A 726 46.57 12.55 -6.51
C ASP A 726 46.78 12.20 -7.98
N ARG A 727 46.44 10.97 -8.37
CA ARG A 727 46.50 10.51 -9.76
C ARG A 727 45.64 11.35 -10.70
N LEU A 728 44.40 11.67 -10.32
CA LEU A 728 43.45 12.42 -11.14
C LEU A 728 43.87 13.89 -11.35
N TYR A 729 44.39 14.54 -10.30
CA TYR A 729 44.70 15.97 -10.30
C TYR A 729 46.12 16.28 -10.77
N VAL A 730 47.09 15.46 -10.38
CA VAL A 730 48.52 15.75 -10.53
C VAL A 730 49.09 15.15 -11.82
N SER A 731 48.61 13.99 -12.26
CA SER A 731 49.14 13.36 -13.48
C SER A 731 48.86 14.21 -14.74
N ALA A 732 49.62 13.96 -15.81
CA ALA A 732 49.35 14.57 -17.11
C ALA A 732 47.92 14.23 -17.60
N PRO A 733 47.27 15.11 -18.38
CA PRO A 733 45.89 14.90 -18.84
C PRO A 733 45.65 13.58 -19.60
N ASP A 734 46.64 13.14 -20.36
CA ASP A 734 46.66 11.93 -21.21
C ASP A 734 47.38 10.74 -20.57
N ALA A 735 47.83 10.86 -19.31
CA ALA A 735 48.53 9.78 -18.62
C ALA A 735 47.68 8.48 -18.57
N PRO A 736 48.23 7.31 -18.93
CA PRO A 736 47.48 6.04 -18.95
C PRO A 736 46.79 5.72 -17.63
N ALA A 737 47.48 5.91 -16.49
CA ALA A 737 46.90 5.70 -15.17
C ALA A 737 45.71 6.64 -14.87
N ARG A 738 45.77 7.88 -15.35
CA ARG A 738 44.65 8.83 -15.22
C ARG A 738 43.46 8.37 -16.07
N LYS A 739 43.69 7.94 -17.30
CA LYS A 739 42.64 7.39 -18.19
C LYS A 739 42.02 6.10 -17.63
N ALA A 740 42.81 5.25 -16.98
CA ALA A 740 42.33 4.06 -16.28
C ALA A 740 41.33 4.44 -15.17
N SER A 741 41.69 5.38 -14.29
CA SER A 741 40.77 5.82 -13.24
C SER A 741 39.55 6.57 -13.81
N GLN A 742 39.71 7.41 -14.84
CA GLN A 742 38.57 8.05 -15.54
C GLN A 742 37.62 7.01 -16.16
N THR A 743 38.14 5.89 -16.67
CA THR A 743 37.31 4.78 -17.17
C THR A 743 36.42 4.23 -16.06
N VAL A 744 36.99 3.94 -14.87
CA VAL A 744 36.20 3.47 -13.71
C VAL A 744 35.14 4.49 -13.29
N LEU A 745 35.49 5.78 -13.25
CA LEU A 745 34.53 6.84 -12.90
C LEU A 745 33.39 6.94 -13.91
N TYR A 746 33.68 6.78 -15.20
CA TYR A 746 32.69 6.78 -16.27
C TYR A 746 31.73 5.59 -16.18
N GLU A 747 32.27 4.37 -15.99
CA GLU A 747 31.45 3.17 -15.78
C GLU A 747 30.56 3.30 -14.53
N ALA A 748 31.11 3.79 -13.41
CA ALA A 748 30.35 4.00 -12.18
C ALA A 748 29.26 5.06 -12.36
N LEU A 749 29.58 6.18 -13.01
CA LEU A 749 28.63 7.26 -13.28
C LEU A 749 27.45 6.79 -14.14
N THR A 750 27.74 6.10 -15.24
CA THR A 750 26.71 5.60 -16.16
C THR A 750 25.86 4.52 -15.52
N ALA A 751 26.47 3.55 -14.83
CA ALA A 751 25.75 2.48 -14.13
C ALA A 751 24.85 3.03 -13.01
N ILE A 752 25.37 3.87 -12.11
CA ILE A 752 24.57 4.42 -11.00
C ILE A 752 23.43 5.29 -11.53
N THR A 753 23.67 6.13 -12.55
CA THR A 753 22.61 6.99 -13.12
C THR A 753 21.44 6.16 -13.64
N LYS A 754 21.71 5.02 -14.28
CA LYS A 754 20.68 4.07 -14.75
C LYS A 754 20.02 3.33 -13.60
N LEU A 755 20.79 2.85 -12.61
CA LEU A 755 20.27 2.10 -11.47
C LEU A 755 19.35 2.93 -10.56
N ILE A 756 19.62 4.23 -10.40
CA ILE A 756 18.77 5.13 -9.61
C ILE A 756 17.62 5.73 -10.42
N ALA A 757 17.61 5.62 -11.76
CA ALA A 757 16.58 6.26 -12.60
C ALA A 757 15.12 5.88 -12.25
N PRO A 758 14.81 4.62 -11.83
CA PRO A 758 13.48 4.30 -11.34
C PRO A 758 13.09 5.04 -10.03
N ILE A 759 14.06 5.32 -9.16
CA ILE A 759 13.84 5.95 -7.84
C ILE A 759 13.93 7.47 -7.94
N LEU A 760 14.95 8.01 -8.61
CA LEU A 760 15.30 9.42 -8.73
C LEU A 760 15.24 9.90 -10.18
N PRO A 761 14.06 9.86 -10.84
CA PRO A 761 13.95 10.11 -12.28
C PRO A 761 14.41 11.52 -12.67
N HIS A 762 14.18 12.53 -11.82
CA HIS A 762 14.58 13.91 -12.12
C HIS A 762 16.10 14.08 -12.04
N THR A 763 16.72 13.59 -10.97
CA THR A 763 18.17 13.67 -10.78
C THR A 763 18.90 12.84 -11.83
N SER A 764 18.39 11.65 -12.20
CA SER A 764 18.99 10.85 -13.26
C SER A 764 18.98 11.57 -14.61
N ASP A 765 17.86 12.19 -15.01
CA ASP A 765 17.79 12.96 -16.26
C ASP A 765 18.58 14.27 -16.20
N GLU A 766 18.72 14.88 -15.03
CA GLU A 766 19.61 16.03 -14.86
C GLU A 766 21.07 15.63 -15.08
N VAL A 767 21.51 14.53 -14.43
CA VAL A 767 22.87 14.00 -14.56
C VAL A 767 23.15 13.54 -15.99
N TRP A 768 22.19 12.88 -16.64
CA TRP A 768 22.31 12.33 -18.01
C TRP A 768 22.82 13.37 -19.02
N LYS A 769 22.35 14.63 -18.90
CA LYS A 769 22.73 15.74 -19.78
C LYS A 769 24.22 16.08 -19.75
N TYR A 770 24.92 15.71 -18.67
CA TYR A 770 26.34 16.03 -18.47
C TYR A 770 27.26 14.83 -18.70
N ILE A 771 26.72 13.62 -18.88
CA ILE A 771 27.55 12.44 -19.12
C ILE A 771 28.05 12.48 -20.57
N PRO A 772 29.36 12.42 -20.84
CA PRO A 772 29.88 12.45 -22.20
C PRO A 772 29.51 11.16 -22.95
N GLY A 773 29.10 11.27 -24.21
CA GLY A 773 28.91 10.11 -25.09
C GLY A 773 27.74 9.19 -24.74
N VAL A 774 26.72 9.66 -24.01
CA VAL A 774 25.49 8.90 -23.81
C VAL A 774 24.57 8.94 -25.03
N ASP A 775 23.88 7.83 -25.26
CA ASP A 775 22.87 7.70 -26.32
C ASP A 775 21.47 8.04 -25.80
N GLY A 776 20.70 8.80 -26.58
CA GLY A 776 19.32 9.16 -26.27
C GLY A 776 19.18 10.38 -25.36
N ILE A 777 17.99 10.98 -25.40
CA ILE A 777 17.72 12.29 -24.77
C ILE A 777 17.51 12.22 -23.25
N SER A 778 17.28 11.03 -22.69
CA SER A 778 16.88 10.81 -21.29
C SER A 778 17.39 9.47 -20.78
N ALA A 779 17.76 9.41 -19.50
CA ALA A 779 18.12 8.18 -18.79
C ALA A 779 16.95 7.19 -18.75
N GLN A 780 15.70 7.68 -18.85
CA GLN A 780 14.49 6.86 -18.86
C GLN A 780 14.34 5.98 -20.11
N LEU A 781 15.08 6.30 -21.17
CA LEU A 781 15.14 5.54 -22.41
C LEU A 781 16.32 4.57 -22.43
N ALA A 782 17.19 4.59 -21.42
CA ALA A 782 18.30 3.66 -21.33
C ALA A 782 17.86 2.30 -20.80
N ASP A 783 18.56 1.25 -21.19
CA ASP A 783 18.38 -0.08 -20.61
C ASP A 783 19.19 -0.20 -19.31
N MET A 784 18.72 -1.06 -18.38
CA MET A 784 19.43 -1.37 -17.14
C MET A 784 20.85 -1.87 -17.42
N PRO A 785 21.85 -1.48 -16.61
CA PRO A 785 23.20 -1.99 -16.79
C PRO A 785 23.24 -3.48 -16.42
N GLY A 786 24.01 -4.27 -17.17
CA GLY A 786 24.33 -5.65 -16.79
C GLY A 786 25.49 -5.70 -15.79
N ALA A 787 25.56 -6.77 -15.00
CA ALA A 787 26.75 -7.10 -14.22
C ALA A 787 27.65 -8.04 -15.02
N ASP A 788 28.90 -7.66 -15.23
CA ASP A 788 29.92 -8.50 -15.87
C ASP A 788 30.60 -9.38 -14.82
N THR A 789 30.09 -10.61 -14.69
CA THR A 789 30.62 -11.60 -13.75
C THR A 789 31.99 -12.13 -14.16
N SER A 790 32.46 -11.89 -15.39
CA SER A 790 33.79 -12.32 -15.84
C SER A 790 34.92 -11.54 -15.16
N LEU A 791 34.60 -10.36 -14.62
CA LEU A 791 35.55 -9.55 -13.84
C LEU A 791 35.77 -10.06 -12.42
N TYR A 792 34.89 -10.93 -11.91
CA TYR A 792 34.95 -11.39 -10.52
C TYR A 792 36.22 -12.20 -10.26
N ASP A 793 36.93 -11.80 -9.22
CA ASP A 793 38.17 -12.43 -8.79
C ASP A 793 38.17 -12.50 -7.27
N SER A 794 37.76 -13.65 -6.72
CA SER A 794 37.63 -13.83 -5.27
C SER A 794 38.96 -13.70 -4.53
N ALA A 795 40.08 -14.00 -5.20
CA ALA A 795 41.41 -13.86 -4.59
C ALA A 795 41.78 -12.38 -4.48
N LEU A 796 41.53 -11.60 -5.54
CA LEU A 796 41.70 -10.16 -5.54
C LEU A 796 40.77 -9.48 -4.52
N GLU A 797 39.48 -9.86 -4.49
CA GLU A 797 38.51 -9.34 -3.52
C GLU A 797 38.99 -9.56 -2.08
N SER A 798 39.35 -10.80 -1.73
CA SER A 798 39.83 -11.14 -0.38
C SER A 798 41.12 -10.40 -0.02
N LYS A 799 42.06 -10.28 -0.97
CA LYS A 799 43.30 -9.52 -0.79
C LYS A 799 43.01 -8.05 -0.42
N TRP A 800 42.12 -7.38 -1.16
CA TRP A 800 41.79 -5.98 -0.90
C TRP A 800 40.92 -5.78 0.35
N GLU A 801 40.04 -6.72 0.70
CA GLU A 801 39.25 -6.65 1.94
C GLU A 801 40.14 -6.73 3.19
N GLN A 802 41.15 -7.60 3.18
CA GLN A 802 42.17 -7.66 4.23
C GLN A 802 42.98 -6.36 4.28
N PHE A 803 43.36 -5.80 3.12
CA PHE A 803 44.07 -4.53 3.06
C PHE A 803 43.25 -3.37 3.61
N ILE A 804 41.95 -3.29 3.29
CA ILE A 804 41.05 -2.25 3.82
C ILE A 804 40.95 -2.34 5.33
N THR A 805 40.84 -3.55 5.89
CA THR A 805 40.82 -3.77 7.34
C THR A 805 42.10 -3.24 8.00
N LEU A 806 43.26 -3.52 7.40
CA LEU A 806 44.56 -3.03 7.88
C LEU A 806 44.68 -1.49 7.73
N ARG A 807 44.15 -0.93 6.64
CA ARG A 807 44.11 0.52 6.39
C ARG A 807 43.30 1.26 7.44
N GLU A 808 42.19 0.70 7.93
CA GLU A 808 41.40 1.32 8.99
C GLU A 808 42.19 1.50 10.29
N ASP A 809 43.01 0.52 10.66
CA ASP A 809 43.87 0.60 11.84
C ASP A 809 44.99 1.64 11.67
N ILE A 810 45.64 1.69 10.51
CA ILE A 810 46.61 2.75 10.18
C ILE A 810 45.95 4.14 10.23
N PHE A 811 44.72 4.28 9.75
CA PHE A 811 44.02 5.55 9.75
C PHE A 811 43.69 6.02 11.17
N LYS A 812 43.36 5.09 12.08
CA LYS A 812 43.22 5.43 13.52
C LYS A 812 44.54 5.95 14.11
N ALA A 813 45.68 5.37 13.74
CA ALA A 813 46.99 5.87 14.17
C ALA A 813 47.29 7.28 13.61
N LEU A 814 47.00 7.51 12.32
CA LEU A 814 47.14 8.83 11.69
C LEU A 814 46.26 9.90 12.36
N GLU A 815 45.01 9.58 12.70
CA GLU A 815 44.13 10.50 13.42
C GLU A 815 44.62 10.80 14.85
N THR A 816 45.19 9.80 15.52
CA THR A 816 45.83 10.01 16.85
C THR A 816 47.02 10.96 16.73
N ALA A 817 47.90 10.74 15.76
CA ALA A 817 49.04 11.62 15.48
C ALA A 817 48.62 13.05 15.08
N ARG A 818 47.51 13.21 14.37
CA ARG A 818 46.92 14.54 14.08
C ARG A 818 46.42 15.22 15.35
N LYS A 819 45.73 14.49 16.23
CA LYS A 819 45.21 15.01 17.51
C LYS A 819 46.34 15.44 18.43
N ASP A 820 47.44 14.69 18.43
CA ASP A 820 48.64 14.96 19.23
C ASP A 820 49.57 16.01 18.57
N LYS A 821 49.15 16.56 17.41
CA LYS A 821 49.86 17.60 16.64
C LYS A 821 51.24 17.17 16.13
N VAL A 822 51.47 15.88 15.99
CA VAL A 822 52.68 15.32 15.37
C VAL A 822 52.69 15.65 13.87
N ILE A 823 51.53 15.49 13.23
CA ILE A 823 51.31 15.82 11.82
C ILE A 823 50.10 16.75 11.67
N GLY A 824 50.10 17.60 10.64
CA GLY A 824 48.94 18.45 10.31
C GLY A 824 48.00 17.77 9.31
N ASN A 825 48.57 17.17 8.26
CA ASN A 825 47.85 16.44 7.23
C ASN A 825 48.54 15.09 6.96
N SER A 826 47.84 14.14 6.34
CA SER A 826 48.38 12.80 6.12
C SER A 826 49.59 12.79 5.17
N LEU A 827 49.63 13.70 4.18
CA LEU A 827 50.78 13.88 3.30
C LEU A 827 52.03 14.43 4.02
N SER A 828 51.93 14.94 5.24
CA SER A 828 53.12 15.27 6.05
C SER A 828 53.66 14.09 6.87
N ALA A 829 53.04 12.92 6.78
CA ALA A 829 53.39 11.76 7.59
C ALA A 829 54.39 10.83 6.89
N SER A 830 55.27 10.23 7.70
CA SER A 830 56.02 9.01 7.40
C SER A 830 55.48 7.87 8.26
N LEU A 831 54.98 6.81 7.64
CA LEU A 831 54.43 5.65 8.34
C LEU A 831 55.50 4.58 8.49
N HIS A 832 55.74 4.16 9.74
CA HIS A 832 56.57 2.99 10.05
C HIS A 832 55.65 1.86 10.51
N LEU A 833 55.56 0.81 9.69
CA LEU A 833 54.68 -0.33 9.91
C LEU A 833 55.50 -1.50 10.43
N TYR A 834 55.09 -2.05 11.57
CA TYR A 834 55.66 -3.24 12.20
C TYR A 834 54.63 -4.38 12.15
N PRO A 835 54.48 -5.05 10.99
CA PRO A 835 53.48 -6.08 10.79
C PRO A 835 53.88 -7.44 11.41
N ASN A 836 52.90 -8.24 11.82
CA ASN A 836 53.11 -9.67 12.03
C ASN A 836 53.35 -10.39 10.67
N GLU A 837 53.68 -11.69 10.69
CA GLU A 837 54.02 -12.44 9.47
C GLU A 837 52.89 -12.41 8.41
N GLU A 838 51.63 -12.50 8.85
CA GLU A 838 50.45 -12.45 7.97
C GLU A 838 50.30 -11.08 7.29
N ALA A 839 50.38 -10.00 8.07
CA ALA A 839 50.29 -8.63 7.56
C ALA A 839 51.50 -8.27 6.68
N ALA A 840 52.69 -8.78 6.97
CA ALA A 840 53.88 -8.58 6.16
C ALA A 840 53.72 -9.26 4.78
N ALA A 841 53.22 -10.49 4.77
CA ALA A 841 52.92 -11.23 3.55
C ALA A 841 51.84 -10.51 2.72
N LEU A 842 50.84 -9.89 3.35
CA LEU A 842 49.82 -9.10 2.66
C LEU A 842 50.40 -7.81 2.06
N LEU A 843 51.09 -6.99 2.87
CA LEU A 843 51.64 -5.69 2.46
C LEU A 843 52.66 -5.83 1.32
N SER A 844 53.45 -6.91 1.30
CA SER A 844 54.43 -7.17 0.24
C SER A 844 53.82 -7.43 -1.15
N GLN A 845 52.51 -7.70 -1.21
CA GLN A 845 51.78 -7.88 -2.47
C GLN A 845 51.26 -6.58 -3.08
N PHE A 846 51.48 -5.43 -2.42
CA PHE A 846 51.07 -4.12 -2.91
C PHE A 846 52.30 -3.26 -3.23
N ASN A 847 52.20 -2.52 -4.33
CA ASN A 847 53.16 -1.49 -4.69
C ASN A 847 52.60 -0.12 -4.27
N GLU A 848 53.47 0.89 -4.11
CA GLU A 848 53.07 2.28 -3.84
C GLU A 848 52.16 2.43 -2.61
N LEU A 849 52.52 1.78 -1.49
CA LEU A 849 51.79 1.83 -0.22
C LEU A 849 51.57 3.27 0.28
N ASP A 850 52.49 4.18 -0.03
CA ASP A 850 52.41 5.61 0.23
C ASP A 850 51.17 6.25 -0.42
N GLN A 851 50.86 5.89 -1.67
CA GLN A 851 49.64 6.36 -2.34
C GLN A 851 48.38 5.71 -1.74
N LEU A 852 48.41 4.42 -1.43
CA LEU A 852 47.25 3.70 -0.86
C LEU A 852 46.88 4.19 0.55
N PHE A 853 47.88 4.60 1.34
CA PHE A 853 47.68 5.19 2.67
C PHE A 853 47.60 6.71 2.67
N ILE A 854 47.83 7.37 1.53
CA ILE A 854 47.74 8.83 1.34
C ILE A 854 48.72 9.57 2.28
N VAL A 855 49.98 9.10 2.28
CA VAL A 855 51.09 9.66 3.05
C VAL A 855 52.30 9.88 2.14
N SER A 856 53.34 10.59 2.63
CA SER A 856 54.52 10.85 1.80
C SER A 856 55.58 9.76 1.85
N ASN A 857 55.60 8.94 2.90
CA ASN A 857 56.54 7.84 3.01
C ASN A 857 55.95 6.67 3.81
N VAL A 858 56.29 5.45 3.43
CA VAL A 858 55.92 4.22 4.13
C VAL A 858 57.14 3.33 4.23
N VAL A 859 57.48 2.91 5.45
CA VAL A 859 58.54 1.96 5.75
C VAL A 859 57.88 0.73 6.38
N VAL A 860 58.03 -0.42 5.72
CA VAL A 860 57.58 -1.70 6.26
C VAL A 860 58.77 -2.41 6.88
N HIS A 861 58.76 -2.55 8.20
CA HIS A 861 59.81 -3.21 8.97
C HIS A 861 59.65 -4.74 8.93
N ALA A 862 60.74 -5.49 9.13
CA ALA A 862 60.64 -6.95 9.20
C ALA A 862 59.87 -7.38 10.47
N SER A 863 59.08 -8.45 10.38
CA SER A 863 58.28 -8.95 11.52
C SER A 863 59.10 -9.37 12.75
N SER A 864 60.42 -9.52 12.60
CA SER A 864 61.36 -9.82 13.68
C SER A 864 61.96 -8.57 14.36
N GLU A 865 61.72 -7.38 13.84
CA GLU A 865 62.24 -6.14 14.42
C GLU A 865 61.50 -5.75 15.71
N GLU A 866 62.22 -5.12 16.64
CA GLU A 866 61.65 -4.68 17.91
C GLU A 866 60.72 -3.48 17.69
N VAL A 867 59.50 -3.57 18.20
CA VAL A 867 58.48 -2.53 18.05
C VAL A 867 58.78 -1.37 18.99
N PRO A 868 58.85 -0.11 18.48
CA PRO A 868 59.04 1.07 19.32
C PRO A 868 57.93 1.24 20.37
N ALA A 869 58.28 1.73 21.56
CA ALA A 869 57.33 1.88 22.67
C ALA A 869 56.22 2.93 22.41
N ASP A 870 56.47 3.86 21.50
CA ASP A 870 55.54 4.90 21.05
C ASP A 870 54.69 4.47 19.84
N ALA A 871 54.88 3.25 19.32
CA ALA A 871 54.04 2.71 18.26
C ALA A 871 52.64 2.34 18.81
N THR A 872 51.60 2.66 18.05
CA THR A 872 50.23 2.25 18.38
C THR A 872 50.03 0.80 17.97
N ALA A 873 49.78 -0.08 18.95
CA ALA A 873 49.58 -1.51 18.71
C ALA A 873 48.14 -1.83 18.25
N PHE A 874 48.03 -2.60 17.17
CA PHE A 874 46.77 -3.20 16.69
C PHE A 874 46.93 -4.72 16.60
N LYS A 875 45.86 -5.40 16.17
CA LYS A 875 45.81 -6.86 16.13
C LYS A 875 46.85 -7.47 15.18
N GLN A 876 47.04 -6.86 14.01
CA GLN A 876 47.87 -7.42 12.93
C GLN A 876 49.18 -6.65 12.69
N LEU A 877 49.30 -5.42 13.21
CA LEU A 877 50.50 -4.60 13.09
C LEU A 877 50.58 -3.57 14.21
N SER A 878 51.78 -3.05 14.47
CA SER A 878 51.97 -1.80 15.21
C SER A 878 52.37 -0.68 14.25
N VAL A 879 51.85 0.52 14.49
CA VAL A 879 52.03 1.68 13.60
C VAL A 879 52.67 2.82 14.36
N GLN A 880 53.84 3.25 13.91
CA GLN A 880 54.46 4.50 14.36
C GLN A 880 54.29 5.56 13.27
N VAL A 881 53.82 6.74 13.67
CA VAL A 881 53.59 7.87 12.76
C VAL A 881 54.62 8.95 13.04
N GLY A 882 55.50 9.21 12.08
CA GLY A 882 56.48 10.29 12.12
C GLY A 882 56.16 11.41 11.13
N VAL A 883 56.99 12.46 11.12
CA VAL A 883 56.97 13.51 10.10
C VAL A 883 57.82 13.06 8.91
N ALA A 884 57.32 13.26 7.69
CA ALA A 884 58.05 12.95 6.47
C ALA A 884 59.30 13.82 6.31
N ASP A 885 60.37 13.25 5.77
CA ASP A 885 61.65 13.93 5.55
C ASP A 885 61.69 14.68 4.23
N GLY A 886 62.41 15.81 4.20
CA GLY A 886 62.54 16.70 3.04
C GLY A 886 61.53 17.86 2.98
N ASP A 887 61.37 18.41 1.78
CA ASP A 887 60.55 19.62 1.56
C ASP A 887 59.23 19.29 0.86
N LYS A 888 58.22 20.13 1.08
CA LYS A 888 56.90 20.00 0.47
C LYS A 888 56.93 20.43 -1.00
N CYS A 889 56.57 19.53 -1.92
CA CYS A 889 56.33 19.88 -3.32
C CYS A 889 55.13 20.85 -3.44
N GLU A 890 55.31 22.00 -4.08
CA GLU A 890 54.26 23.03 -4.18
C GLU A 890 53.06 22.61 -5.05
N ARG A 891 53.23 21.60 -5.92
CA ARG A 891 52.19 21.10 -6.83
C ARG A 891 51.37 19.93 -6.28
N CYS A 892 52.02 18.83 -5.88
CA CYS A 892 51.32 17.62 -5.36
C CYS A 892 51.25 17.54 -3.84
N TRP A 893 51.96 18.42 -3.12
CA TRP A 893 52.01 18.49 -1.66
C TRP A 893 52.64 17.29 -0.93
N ILE A 894 53.19 16.33 -1.67
CA ILE A 894 54.05 15.28 -1.11
C ILE A 894 55.33 15.94 -0.56
N VAL A 895 55.77 15.47 0.60
CA VAL A 895 57.02 15.87 1.26
C VAL A 895 58.08 14.86 0.88
N THR A 896 59.15 15.30 0.24
CA THR A 896 60.21 14.41 -0.22
C THR A 896 61.56 15.11 -0.24
N PRO A 897 62.67 14.40 0.07
CA PRO A 897 64.02 14.95 -0.07
C PRO A 897 64.41 15.25 -1.53
N GLU A 898 63.57 14.84 -2.49
CA GLU A 898 63.84 15.04 -3.92
C GLU A 898 63.41 16.40 -4.48
N VAL A 899 62.72 17.22 -3.68
CA VAL A 899 62.43 18.61 -4.06
C VAL A 899 63.75 19.38 -4.23
N GLY A 900 63.86 20.16 -5.31
CA GLY A 900 65.08 20.93 -5.63
C GLY A 900 66.06 20.24 -6.58
N LYS A 901 65.78 18.99 -7.01
CA LYS A 901 66.61 18.29 -8.01
C LYS A 901 66.46 18.84 -9.44
N ASP A 902 65.34 19.49 -9.77
CA ASP A 902 65.12 20.14 -11.06
C ASP A 902 65.54 21.62 -10.99
N THR A 903 66.37 22.05 -11.95
CA THR A 903 66.93 23.41 -11.97
C THR A 903 65.95 24.48 -12.45
N GLU A 904 64.95 24.12 -13.26
CA GLU A 904 63.93 25.04 -13.77
C GLU A 904 62.77 25.19 -12.78
N HIS A 905 62.49 24.14 -12.01
CA HIS A 905 61.42 24.10 -11.01
C HIS A 905 61.90 23.58 -9.64
N PRO A 906 62.68 24.39 -8.88
CA PRO A 906 63.33 23.95 -7.65
C PRO A 906 62.36 23.66 -6.49
N THR A 907 61.10 24.09 -6.56
CA THR A 907 60.08 23.83 -5.53
C THR A 907 59.20 22.61 -5.82
N LEU A 908 59.51 21.86 -6.88
CA LEU A 908 58.76 20.67 -7.31
C LEU A 908 59.56 19.37 -7.07
N CYS A 909 58.83 18.29 -6.83
CA CYS A 909 59.38 16.94 -6.91
C CYS A 909 59.58 16.51 -8.38
N PRO A 910 60.46 15.52 -8.67
CA PRO A 910 60.78 15.12 -10.04
C PRO A 910 59.54 14.76 -10.88
N ARG A 911 58.59 14.02 -10.30
CA ARG A 911 57.31 13.67 -10.95
C ARG A 911 56.52 14.91 -11.40
N CYS A 912 56.47 15.96 -10.58
CA CYS A 912 55.74 17.17 -10.93
C CYS A 912 56.50 18.04 -11.92
N ALA A 913 57.84 18.11 -11.82
CA ALA A 913 58.66 18.84 -12.76
C ALA A 913 58.51 18.28 -14.18
N GLU A 914 58.54 16.95 -14.33
CA GLU A 914 58.35 16.28 -15.64
C GLU A 914 57.01 16.64 -16.29
N VAL A 915 55.91 16.62 -15.53
CA VAL A 915 54.58 16.99 -16.06
C VAL A 915 54.54 18.44 -16.53
N ILE A 916 55.19 19.36 -15.80
CA ILE A 916 55.23 20.78 -16.18
C ILE A 916 56.08 20.97 -17.43
N ASN A 917 57.27 20.39 -17.47
CA ASN A 917 58.21 20.54 -18.58
C ASN A 917 57.66 19.98 -19.90
N HIS A 918 56.82 18.93 -19.86
CA HIS A 918 56.26 18.32 -21.07
C HIS A 918 54.91 18.88 -21.52
N HIS A 919 54.07 19.36 -20.59
CA HIS A 919 52.68 19.76 -20.91
C HIS A 919 52.35 21.24 -20.66
N HIS A 920 53.23 21.98 -19.98
CA HIS A 920 52.97 23.36 -19.56
C HIS A 920 54.17 24.31 -19.75
N ALA A 921 55.19 23.88 -20.51
CA ALA A 921 56.37 24.66 -20.87
C ALA A 921 56.05 25.91 -21.69
#